data_AF-A0A6M9U0N6-F1
#
_entry.id   AF-A0A6M9U0N6-F1
#
_cell.length_a   1.000
_cell.length_b   1.000
_cell.length_c   1.000
_cell.angle_alpha   90.00
_cell.angle_beta   90.00
_cell.angle_gamma   90.00
#
_symmetry.space_group_name_H-M   'P 1'
#
loop_
_entity.id
_entity.type
_entity.pdbx_description
1 polymer ?
#
loop_
_entity_poly.entity_id
_entity_poly.type
_entity_poly.pdbx_seq_one_letter_code
_entity_poly.pdbx_strand_id
1 'polypeptide(L)'
;MSNINFKELAKDCVNYKTKRLVNALSSTGNEGGLHSFLEYHVKNFKNFQMHDFDKREKRNVFLESIIKNCSSQEIIDLTKKVLTTCQISENLLDGIKDGLHNLEIMKKSVREQCWSVISHALDEGYFLQDLIEKNIQSFDFKESMLTTNARNIKNDEGKSFSPDSALDKIVNYLTLTLKMFSYENKLCKGDVIVLPENIVMVEEDIKKAIPVFYYALIWNELLTCTKSCIYFDNQLLTMESKDIPEDYKREGIESVVVFDRTIDSLERYDVISNERLSRKISQNFWEGVAKYNLEENLLKDITEWPGKIDHRMVILEELPALVSLFDVISSNDVNTVVLGLTIREWVRGYSVITYISKNKKKKIHYSHSALVGILRLGGLSESSAKTFIDKLTFSMKSRDIYDSPLIKVEDNTYVLFTPAYTSPLISNIILSKFASEEADLTAKGYGFEKDIISTLEDHGLNVKKFKFTRDKEEYEYDAVFLLDDKLFVLECKNTNLSSGSVTRAYQRKKFLFETTYQVKRLVKGLEIYPEIFEEYFGFDLHNYEIIPVIMNNLPHSIPGKINGVYVTDSSSFSRLIKSKYINATMISHEERFKMSESRAIINQWEGEVLSAMDIIRSFEEPIQVNDFKKHEKVNVYPLQVDRERVFINKIIETDYDSMVTEQNTILKSLR
;
A
#
# COMPACT_ATOMS: atom_id res chain seq x y z
N MET A 1 30.74 -22.30 -24.62
CA MET A 1 29.86 -21.51 -23.73
C MET A 1 30.70 -20.36 -23.21
N SER A 2 30.40 -19.12 -23.59
CA SER A 2 31.07 -17.96 -23.00
C SER A 2 30.62 -17.87 -21.55
N ASN A 3 31.57 -17.88 -20.61
CA ASN A 3 31.26 -17.81 -19.18
C ASN A 3 30.89 -16.35 -18.85
N ILE A 4 29.63 -15.96 -19.08
CA ILE A 4 29.16 -14.59 -18.83
C ILE A 4 29.23 -14.34 -17.32
N ASN A 5 30.08 -13.40 -16.91
CA ASN A 5 30.15 -12.95 -15.52
C ASN A 5 29.04 -11.91 -15.26
N PHE A 6 27.85 -12.39 -14.89
CA PHE A 6 26.69 -11.54 -14.60
C PHE A 6 26.93 -10.51 -13.50
N LYS A 7 27.81 -10.79 -12.53
CA LYS A 7 28.14 -9.85 -11.45
C LYS A 7 28.90 -8.63 -11.98
N GLU A 8 29.87 -8.86 -12.86
CA GLU A 8 30.59 -7.79 -13.53
C GLU A 8 29.70 -7.04 -14.51
N LEU A 9 28.83 -7.76 -15.23
CA LEU A 9 27.89 -7.17 -16.16
C LEU A 9 26.88 -6.25 -15.43
N ALA A 10 26.36 -6.68 -14.27
CA ALA A 10 25.46 -5.88 -13.43
C ALA A 10 26.13 -4.57 -13.00
N LYS A 11 27.40 -4.62 -12.58
CA LYS A 11 28.18 -3.43 -12.22
C LYS A 11 28.33 -2.48 -13.41
N ASP A 12 28.55 -3.01 -14.60
CA ASP A 12 28.67 -2.21 -15.82
C ASP A 12 27.32 -1.57 -16.20
N CYS A 13 26.21 -2.31 -16.12
CA CYS A 13 24.86 -1.78 -16.39
C CYS A 13 24.46 -0.63 -15.45
N VAL A 14 24.76 -0.73 -14.15
CA VAL A 14 24.50 0.35 -13.17
C VAL A 14 25.30 1.63 -13.50
N ASN A 15 26.45 1.48 -14.16
CA ASN A 15 27.31 2.59 -14.56
C ASN A 15 27.17 2.94 -16.06
N TYR A 16 26.13 2.45 -16.75
CA TYR A 16 25.85 2.68 -18.16
C TYR A 16 27.00 2.28 -19.12
N LYS A 17 27.81 1.30 -18.75
CA LYS A 17 28.92 0.82 -19.58
C LYS A 17 28.43 -0.25 -20.56
N THR A 18 28.73 -0.07 -21.84
CA THR A 18 28.17 -0.90 -22.94
C THR A 18 29.12 -1.96 -23.48
N LYS A 19 30.44 -1.81 -23.32
CA LYS A 19 31.45 -2.66 -23.98
C LYS A 19 31.28 -4.16 -23.70
N ARG A 20 31.15 -4.56 -22.43
CA ARG A 20 30.99 -5.98 -22.06
C ARG A 20 29.60 -6.51 -22.42
N LEU A 21 28.58 -5.65 -22.34
CA LEU A 21 27.21 -6.00 -22.68
C LEU A 21 27.06 -6.30 -24.16
N VAL A 22 27.60 -5.45 -25.04
CA VAL A 22 27.57 -5.67 -26.49
C VAL A 22 28.30 -6.95 -26.86
N ASN A 23 29.43 -7.25 -26.21
CA ASN A 23 30.13 -8.52 -26.41
C ASN A 23 29.32 -9.73 -25.94
N ALA A 24 28.61 -9.61 -24.82
CA ALA A 24 27.71 -10.66 -24.35
C ALA A 24 26.58 -10.90 -25.36
N LEU A 25 25.90 -9.83 -25.78
CA LEU A 25 24.81 -9.84 -26.76
C LEU A 25 25.21 -10.46 -28.12
N SER A 26 26.45 -10.21 -28.58
CA SER A 26 26.95 -10.78 -29.85
C SER A 26 27.44 -12.23 -29.73
N SER A 27 27.79 -12.68 -28.51
CA SER A 27 28.36 -14.01 -28.26
C SER A 27 27.32 -15.10 -27.97
N THR A 28 26.10 -14.73 -27.59
CA THR A 28 25.06 -15.67 -27.17
C THR A 28 23.81 -15.50 -28.02
N GLY A 29 23.51 -16.51 -28.85
CA GLY A 29 22.18 -16.63 -29.43
C GLY A 29 21.17 -16.94 -28.32
N ASN A 30 20.31 -15.98 -27.98
CA ASN A 30 19.10 -16.13 -27.16
C ASN A 30 19.20 -17.06 -25.92
N GLU A 31 20.26 -16.95 -25.12
CA GLU A 31 20.33 -17.64 -23.84
C GLU A 31 19.34 -17.00 -22.83
N GLY A 32 18.44 -17.81 -22.25
CA GLY A 32 17.39 -17.33 -21.33
C GLY A 32 17.91 -16.57 -20.09
N GLY A 33 19.15 -16.86 -19.66
CA GLY A 33 19.80 -16.13 -18.57
C GLY A 33 20.14 -14.67 -18.92
N LEU A 34 20.62 -14.40 -20.14
CA LEU A 34 20.92 -13.04 -20.58
C LEU A 34 19.64 -12.24 -20.83
N HIS A 35 18.59 -12.88 -21.36
CA HIS A 35 17.28 -12.26 -21.53
C HIS A 35 16.70 -11.76 -20.19
N SER A 36 16.62 -12.65 -19.20
CA SER A 36 16.09 -12.32 -17.86
C SER A 36 16.92 -11.23 -17.18
N PHE A 37 18.25 -11.27 -17.36
CA PHE A 37 19.16 -10.25 -16.87
C PHE A 37 18.88 -8.87 -17.49
N LEU A 38 18.72 -8.81 -18.82
CA LEU A 38 18.41 -7.58 -19.54
C LEU A 38 17.05 -7.01 -19.11
N GLU A 39 16.02 -7.86 -19.04
CA GLU A 39 14.69 -7.44 -18.61
C GLU A 39 14.73 -6.83 -17.21
N TYR A 40 15.43 -7.45 -16.26
CA TYR A 40 15.62 -6.92 -14.92
C TYR A 40 16.28 -5.54 -14.94
N HIS A 41 17.37 -5.36 -15.69
CA HIS A 41 18.11 -4.10 -15.71
C HIS A 41 17.38 -2.98 -16.46
N VAL A 42 16.68 -3.30 -17.54
CA VAL A 42 15.88 -2.36 -18.34
C VAL A 42 14.65 -1.89 -17.58
N LYS A 43 14.03 -2.73 -16.72
CA LYS A 43 12.89 -2.32 -15.90
C LYS A 43 13.30 -1.69 -14.55
N ASN A 44 14.56 -1.77 -14.13
CA ASN A 44 14.96 -1.28 -12.80
C ASN A 44 15.02 0.26 -12.72
N PHE A 45 13.93 0.86 -12.22
CA PHE A 45 13.76 2.32 -12.12
C PHE A 45 14.88 3.07 -11.37
N LYS A 46 15.57 2.43 -10.41
CA LYS A 46 16.71 3.05 -9.71
C LYS A 46 17.84 3.43 -10.68
N ASN A 47 17.94 2.74 -11.82
CA ASN A 47 18.94 2.97 -12.85
C ASN A 47 18.60 4.15 -13.77
N PHE A 48 17.40 4.76 -13.71
CA PHE A 48 17.07 5.81 -14.68
C PHE A 48 17.57 7.20 -14.28
N GLN A 49 17.67 7.49 -12.98
CA GLN A 49 18.22 8.75 -12.47
C GLN A 49 17.62 9.98 -13.16
N MET A 50 16.28 10.01 -13.30
CA MET A 50 15.53 11.00 -14.12
C MET A 50 15.79 12.46 -13.77
N HIS A 51 16.41 12.76 -12.63
CA HIS A 51 16.69 14.13 -12.21
C HIS A 51 18.09 14.62 -12.59
N ASP A 52 18.99 13.73 -13.02
CA ASP A 52 20.43 13.98 -13.23
C ASP A 52 20.76 14.01 -14.73
N PHE A 53 20.89 15.22 -15.30
CA PHE A 53 21.08 15.43 -16.75
C PHE A 53 22.25 14.64 -17.34
N ASP A 54 23.40 14.61 -16.65
CA ASP A 54 24.59 13.88 -17.12
C ASP A 54 24.36 12.37 -17.17
N LYS A 55 23.55 11.83 -16.25
CA LYS A 55 23.19 10.42 -16.26
C LYS A 55 22.09 10.09 -17.27
N ARG A 56 21.18 11.02 -17.58
CA ARG A 56 20.15 10.83 -18.63
C ARG A 56 20.78 10.49 -19.98
N GLU A 57 21.77 11.28 -20.40
CA GLU A 57 22.47 11.07 -21.68
C GLU A 57 23.21 9.73 -21.72
N LYS A 58 23.96 9.41 -20.65
CA LYS A 58 24.65 8.12 -20.54
C LYS A 58 23.68 6.94 -20.59
N ARG A 59 22.53 7.06 -19.94
CA ARG A 59 21.47 6.04 -19.97
C ARG A 59 20.87 5.91 -21.38
N ASN A 60 20.57 7.01 -22.06
CA ASN A 60 20.01 6.97 -23.42
C ASN A 60 20.94 6.21 -24.37
N VAL A 61 22.22 6.56 -24.39
CA VAL A 61 23.25 5.85 -25.18
C VAL A 61 23.34 4.36 -24.80
N PHE A 62 23.21 4.03 -23.52
CA PHE A 62 23.20 2.66 -23.05
C PHE A 62 21.98 1.86 -23.55
N LEU A 63 20.77 2.43 -23.45
CA LEU A 63 19.55 1.78 -23.93
C LEU A 63 19.51 1.66 -25.46
N GLU A 64 19.97 2.67 -26.19
CA GLU A 64 20.14 2.62 -27.66
C GLU A 64 21.13 1.53 -28.07
N SER A 65 22.21 1.34 -27.28
CA SER A 65 23.15 0.25 -27.51
C SER A 65 22.51 -1.13 -27.34
N ILE A 66 21.59 -1.29 -26.37
CA ILE A 66 20.82 -2.54 -26.24
C ILE A 66 19.91 -2.72 -27.46
N ILE A 67 19.16 -1.69 -27.86
CA ILE A 67 18.26 -1.73 -29.02
C ILE A 67 18.99 -2.13 -30.30
N LYS A 68 20.20 -1.59 -30.51
CA LYS A 68 20.99 -1.85 -31.72
C LYS A 68 21.63 -3.24 -31.77
N ASN A 69 22.00 -3.81 -30.62
CA ASN A 69 22.84 -5.00 -30.56
C ASN A 69 22.12 -6.24 -30.00
N CYS A 70 20.90 -6.11 -29.46
CA CYS A 70 20.11 -7.24 -29.00
C CYS A 70 19.44 -7.97 -30.18
N SER A 71 19.31 -9.29 -30.09
CA SER A 71 18.59 -10.11 -31.08
C SER A 71 17.14 -10.42 -30.69
N SER A 72 16.78 -10.23 -29.42
CA SER A 72 15.44 -10.52 -28.91
C SER A 72 14.51 -9.34 -29.19
N GLN A 73 13.54 -9.53 -30.07
CA GLN A 73 12.57 -8.50 -30.44
C GLN A 73 11.79 -7.99 -29.22
N GLU A 74 11.42 -8.88 -28.30
CA GLU A 74 10.75 -8.55 -27.04
C GLU A 74 11.58 -7.59 -26.17
N ILE A 75 12.89 -7.85 -25.99
CA ILE A 75 13.78 -6.94 -25.24
C ILE A 75 13.97 -5.64 -25.99
N ILE A 76 14.07 -5.65 -27.32
CA ILE A 76 14.17 -4.44 -28.12
C ILE A 76 12.94 -3.55 -27.91
N ASP A 77 11.75 -4.11 -28.00
CA ASP A 77 10.49 -3.37 -27.88
C ASP A 77 10.27 -2.87 -26.45
N LEU A 78 10.59 -3.68 -25.44
CA LEU A 78 10.63 -3.24 -24.05
C LEU A 78 11.61 -2.07 -23.85
N THR A 79 12.83 -2.18 -24.40
CA THR A 79 13.87 -1.15 -24.24
C THR A 79 13.45 0.15 -24.92
N LYS A 80 12.85 0.09 -26.11
CA LYS A 80 12.26 1.25 -26.80
C LYS A 80 11.17 1.89 -25.96
N LYS A 81 10.21 1.09 -25.45
CA LYS A 81 9.14 1.56 -24.57
C LYS A 81 9.72 2.32 -23.36
N VAL A 82 10.71 1.73 -22.68
CA VAL A 82 11.35 2.34 -21.51
C VAL A 82 12.08 3.64 -21.87
N LEU A 83 12.85 3.64 -22.97
CA LEU A 83 13.58 4.83 -23.42
C LEU A 83 12.63 5.99 -23.71
N THR A 84 11.60 5.76 -24.53
CA THR A 84 10.57 6.75 -24.85
C THR A 84 9.85 7.24 -23.60
N THR A 85 9.48 6.33 -22.69
CA THR A 85 8.81 6.68 -21.43
C THR A 85 9.70 7.57 -20.55
N CYS A 86 11.00 7.29 -20.47
CA CYS A 86 11.95 8.12 -19.72
C CYS A 86 12.08 9.51 -20.34
N GLN A 87 12.32 9.60 -21.65
CA GLN A 87 12.54 10.88 -22.33
C GLN A 87 11.34 11.82 -22.21
N ILE A 88 10.12 11.30 -22.42
CA ILE A 88 8.90 12.10 -22.31
C ILE A 88 8.66 12.53 -20.86
N SER A 89 8.82 11.62 -19.90
CA SER A 89 8.66 11.95 -18.48
C SER A 89 9.69 12.98 -18.01
N GLU A 90 10.92 12.92 -18.51
CA GLU A 90 11.98 13.88 -18.21
C GLU A 90 11.67 15.29 -18.72
N ASN A 91 11.14 15.40 -19.94
CA ASN A 91 10.71 16.69 -20.48
C ASN A 91 9.62 17.32 -19.59
N LEU A 92 8.59 16.55 -19.22
CA LEU A 92 7.54 17.01 -18.31
C LEU A 92 8.12 17.41 -16.95
N LEU A 93 9.05 16.61 -16.43
CA LEU A 93 9.69 16.84 -15.14
C LEU A 93 10.53 18.12 -15.13
N ASP A 94 11.23 18.44 -16.21
CA ASP A 94 11.96 19.70 -16.32
C ASP A 94 10.99 20.90 -16.32
N GLY A 95 9.84 20.80 -16.99
CA GLY A 95 8.78 21.82 -16.92
C GLY A 95 8.24 22.06 -15.52
N ILE A 96 8.05 20.97 -14.75
CA ILE A 96 7.64 21.04 -13.34
C ILE A 96 8.69 21.79 -12.51
N LYS A 97 9.99 21.50 -12.70
CA LYS A 97 11.06 22.21 -11.98
C LYS A 97 11.12 23.69 -12.32
N ASP A 98 11.03 24.01 -13.60
CA ASP A 98 11.09 25.40 -14.06
C ASP A 98 9.91 26.21 -13.52
N GLY A 99 8.71 25.63 -13.56
CA GLY A 99 7.52 26.22 -12.95
C GLY A 99 7.67 26.46 -11.45
N LEU A 100 8.17 25.46 -10.73
CA LEU A 100 8.42 25.54 -9.30
C LEU A 100 9.43 26.64 -8.95
N HIS A 101 10.60 26.69 -9.60
CA HIS A 101 11.63 27.70 -9.33
C HIS A 101 11.17 29.14 -9.59
N ASN A 102 10.20 29.32 -10.49
CA ASN A 102 9.69 30.63 -10.86
C ASN A 102 8.66 31.20 -9.87
N LEU A 103 8.17 30.40 -8.92
CA LEU A 103 7.20 30.85 -7.92
C LEU A 103 7.77 31.95 -7.03
N GLU A 104 6.91 32.89 -6.62
CA GLU A 104 7.30 34.00 -5.74
C GLU A 104 7.83 33.53 -4.38
N ILE A 105 7.21 32.49 -3.81
CA ILE A 105 7.61 31.94 -2.51
C ILE A 105 9.04 31.38 -2.56
N MET A 106 9.48 30.84 -3.69
CA MET A 106 10.84 30.30 -3.86
C MET A 106 11.92 31.40 -3.85
N LYS A 107 11.53 32.67 -3.96
CA LYS A 107 12.43 33.84 -3.87
C LYS A 107 12.55 34.38 -2.44
N LYS A 108 11.74 33.88 -1.50
CA LYS A 108 11.77 34.25 -0.07
C LYS A 108 12.85 33.49 0.69
N SER A 109 13.09 33.84 1.95
CA SER A 109 14.02 33.09 2.80
C SER A 109 13.54 31.66 3.03
N VAL A 110 14.47 30.73 3.28
CA VAL A 110 14.16 29.31 3.56
C VAL A 110 13.20 29.17 4.73
N ARG A 111 13.33 30.05 5.73
CA ARG A 111 12.45 30.12 6.89
C ARG A 111 11.01 30.45 6.47
N GLU A 112 10.80 31.49 5.66
CA GLU A 112 9.48 31.82 5.10
C GLU A 112 8.92 30.70 4.24
N GLN A 113 9.74 30.08 3.38
CA GLN A 113 9.32 28.95 2.54
C GLN A 113 8.78 27.79 3.39
N CYS A 114 9.55 27.33 4.39
CA CYS A 114 9.19 26.19 5.23
C CYS A 114 7.91 26.45 6.04
N TRP A 115 7.79 27.64 6.64
CA TRP A 115 6.65 27.94 7.50
C TRP A 115 5.38 28.28 6.71
N SER A 116 5.49 28.85 5.49
CA SER A 116 4.33 28.99 4.60
C SER A 116 3.71 27.65 4.24
N VAL A 117 4.54 26.65 3.86
CA VAL A 117 4.03 25.34 3.43
C VAL A 117 3.44 24.55 4.61
N ILE A 118 4.05 24.64 5.79
CA ILE A 118 3.52 23.99 7.01
C ILE A 118 2.19 24.61 7.41
N SER A 119 2.10 25.95 7.46
CA SER A 119 0.86 26.63 7.79
C SER A 119 -0.26 26.29 6.81
N HIS A 120 0.04 26.29 5.50
CA HIS A 120 -0.96 25.89 4.49
C HIS A 120 -1.44 24.45 4.70
N ALA A 121 -0.54 23.49 4.91
CA ALA A 121 -0.91 22.10 5.15
C ALA A 121 -1.75 21.91 6.43
N LEU A 122 -1.46 22.69 7.48
CA LEU A 122 -2.26 22.70 8.70
C LEU A 122 -3.66 23.26 8.44
N ASP A 123 -3.76 24.38 7.72
CA ASP A 123 -5.05 25.01 7.38
C ASP A 123 -5.92 24.08 6.53
N GLU A 124 -5.37 23.46 5.49
CA GLU A 124 -6.05 22.46 4.67
C GLU A 124 -6.47 21.24 5.49
N GLY A 125 -5.58 20.75 6.35
CA GLY A 125 -5.86 19.61 7.22
C GLY A 125 -7.00 19.89 8.20
N TYR A 126 -7.01 21.07 8.83
CA TYR A 126 -8.10 21.48 9.73
C TYR A 126 -9.40 21.74 8.98
N PHE A 127 -9.34 22.35 7.79
CA PHE A 127 -10.51 22.55 6.94
C PHE A 127 -11.16 21.20 6.58
N LEU A 128 -10.36 20.22 6.17
CA LEU A 128 -10.84 18.87 5.86
C LEU A 128 -11.52 18.22 7.08
N GLN A 129 -10.94 18.37 8.27
CA GLN A 129 -11.52 17.84 9.50
C GLN A 129 -12.87 18.49 9.83
N ASP A 130 -12.95 19.81 9.72
CA ASP A 130 -14.19 20.54 9.97
C ASP A 130 -15.27 20.14 8.94
N LEU A 131 -14.88 19.85 7.70
CA LEU A 131 -15.78 19.35 6.66
C LEU A 131 -16.27 17.91 6.95
N ILE A 132 -15.39 17.04 7.45
CA ILE A 132 -15.77 15.70 7.94
C ILE A 132 -16.78 15.82 9.09
N GLU A 133 -16.48 16.64 10.09
CA GLU A 133 -17.36 16.85 11.26
C GLU A 133 -18.74 17.36 10.83
N LYS A 134 -18.81 18.36 9.93
CA LYS A 134 -20.07 18.85 9.35
C LYS A 134 -20.85 17.76 8.61
N ASN A 135 -20.18 16.94 7.81
CA ASN A 135 -20.80 15.84 7.06
C ASN A 135 -21.32 14.72 7.99
N ILE A 136 -20.67 14.49 9.14
CA ILE A 136 -21.16 13.56 10.16
C ILE A 136 -22.40 14.12 10.85
N GLN A 137 -22.38 15.39 11.22
CA GLN A 137 -23.51 16.06 11.90
C GLN A 137 -24.76 16.19 11.01
N SER A 138 -24.57 16.39 9.70
CA SER A 138 -25.68 16.48 8.74
C SER A 138 -26.19 15.12 8.26
N PHE A 139 -25.59 14.02 8.70
CA PHE A 139 -25.97 12.68 8.23
C PHE A 139 -27.30 12.25 8.85
N ASP A 140 -28.28 11.94 8.01
CA ASP A 140 -29.53 11.36 8.47
C ASP A 140 -29.38 9.86 8.72
N PHE A 141 -29.08 9.51 9.97
CA PHE A 141 -28.98 8.14 10.47
C PHE A 141 -30.32 7.37 10.41
N LYS A 142 -31.46 8.03 10.18
CA LYS A 142 -32.75 7.35 9.98
C LYS A 142 -32.86 6.79 8.56
N GLU A 143 -32.45 7.57 7.57
CA GLU A 143 -32.57 7.20 6.15
C GLU A 143 -31.34 6.50 5.57
N SER A 144 -30.17 6.60 6.19
CA SER A 144 -28.92 6.06 5.67
C SER A 144 -28.09 5.32 6.74
N MET A 145 -27.39 4.27 6.33
CA MET A 145 -26.49 3.51 7.20
C MET A 145 -25.03 3.82 6.85
N LEU A 146 -24.15 3.71 7.84
CA LEU A 146 -22.71 3.71 7.60
C LEU A 146 -22.29 2.28 7.26
N THR A 147 -21.65 2.11 6.11
CA THR A 147 -21.00 0.84 5.75
C THR A 147 -19.50 0.92 6.05
N THR A 148 -18.81 -0.21 6.01
CA THR A 148 -17.35 -0.28 6.22
C THR A 148 -16.54 0.28 5.04
N ASN A 149 -17.20 0.77 3.98
CA ASN A 149 -16.54 1.40 2.85
C ASN A 149 -16.02 2.79 3.24
N ALA A 150 -14.98 3.25 2.54
CA ALA A 150 -14.52 4.63 2.65
C ALA A 150 -15.70 5.56 2.35
N ARG A 151 -16.17 6.28 3.37
CA ARG A 151 -17.27 7.21 3.20
C ARG A 151 -16.71 8.42 2.46
N ASN A 152 -17.11 8.56 1.21
CA ASN A 152 -16.95 9.84 0.55
C ASN A 152 -17.84 10.88 1.25
N ILE A 153 -17.32 12.08 1.38
CA ILE A 153 -18.06 13.25 1.84
C ILE A 153 -18.29 14.20 0.67
N LYS A 154 -19.28 15.07 0.81
CA LYS A 154 -19.55 16.11 -0.19
C LYS A 154 -18.86 17.40 0.21
N ASN A 155 -18.24 18.06 -0.76
CA ASN A 155 -17.79 19.45 -0.61
C ASN A 155 -18.99 20.42 -0.73
N ASP A 156 -18.74 21.72 -0.58
CA ASP A 156 -19.77 22.76 -0.65
C ASP A 156 -20.46 22.84 -2.04
N GLU A 157 -19.83 22.31 -3.09
CA GLU A 157 -20.37 22.20 -4.45
C GLU A 157 -21.18 20.91 -4.68
N GLY A 158 -21.28 20.04 -3.66
CA GLY A 158 -21.97 18.75 -3.74
C GLY A 158 -21.17 17.62 -4.38
N LYS A 159 -19.89 17.85 -4.73
CA LYS A 159 -18.98 16.84 -5.30
C LYS A 159 -18.49 15.89 -4.21
N SER A 160 -18.59 14.59 -4.51
CA SER A 160 -18.16 13.50 -3.64
C SER A 160 -16.64 13.28 -3.72
N PHE A 161 -15.99 13.09 -2.57
CA PHE A 161 -14.57 12.74 -2.49
C PHE A 161 -14.22 11.98 -1.22
N SER A 162 -13.12 11.22 -1.26
CA SER A 162 -12.60 10.47 -0.10
C SER A 162 -11.80 11.40 0.84
N PRO A 163 -12.19 11.51 2.12
CA PRO A 163 -11.42 12.27 3.11
C PRO A 163 -10.02 11.71 3.34
N ASP A 164 -9.88 10.38 3.37
CA ASP A 164 -8.59 9.72 3.55
C ASP A 164 -7.64 10.05 2.38
N SER A 165 -8.16 10.04 1.15
CA SER A 165 -7.38 10.40 -0.03
C SER A 165 -7.00 11.89 -0.04
N ALA A 166 -7.86 12.77 0.47
CA ALA A 166 -7.55 14.18 0.62
C ALA A 166 -6.47 14.42 1.69
N LEU A 167 -6.56 13.74 2.83
CA LEU A 167 -5.56 13.80 3.90
C LEU A 167 -4.20 13.24 3.45
N ASP A 168 -4.20 12.09 2.76
CA ASP A 168 -2.99 11.48 2.19
C ASP A 168 -2.29 12.44 1.21
N LYS A 169 -3.06 13.16 0.38
CA LYS A 169 -2.53 14.21 -0.49
C LYS A 169 -1.84 15.33 0.31
N ILE A 170 -2.49 15.87 1.34
CA ILE A 170 -1.91 16.93 2.18
C ILE A 170 -0.60 16.45 2.84
N VAL A 171 -0.60 15.24 3.41
CA VAL A 171 0.58 14.60 4.01
C VAL A 171 1.70 14.42 2.99
N ASN A 172 1.38 13.86 1.82
CA ASN A 172 2.37 13.56 0.79
C ASN A 172 2.98 14.84 0.23
N TYR A 173 2.20 15.89 0.02
CA TYR A 173 2.71 17.16 -0.48
C TYR A 173 3.64 17.81 0.55
N LEU A 174 3.21 17.90 1.81
CA LEU A 174 4.08 18.43 2.86
C LEU A 174 5.37 17.62 3.00
N THR A 175 5.28 16.28 2.95
CA THR A 175 6.42 15.37 2.99
C THR A 175 7.42 15.66 1.88
N LEU A 176 6.95 15.70 0.63
CA LEU A 176 7.78 15.87 -0.55
C LEU A 176 8.42 17.27 -0.57
N THR A 177 7.63 18.30 -0.27
CA THR A 177 8.09 19.68 -0.21
C THR A 177 9.16 19.88 0.86
N LEU A 178 8.96 19.36 2.08
CA LEU A 178 9.97 19.50 3.14
C LEU A 178 11.26 18.72 2.84
N LYS A 179 11.18 17.54 2.22
CA LYS A 179 12.38 16.81 1.75
C LYS A 179 13.14 17.58 0.67
N MET A 180 12.41 18.17 -0.27
CA MET A 180 12.98 18.99 -1.34
C MET A 180 13.68 20.23 -0.76
N PHE A 181 12.99 21.01 0.06
CA PHE A 181 13.59 22.17 0.74
C PHE A 181 14.80 21.77 1.58
N SER A 182 14.74 20.61 2.24
CA SER A 182 15.87 20.10 3.01
C SER A 182 17.09 19.77 2.16
N TYR A 183 16.88 19.18 0.98
CA TYR A 183 17.96 18.90 0.03
C TYR A 183 18.56 20.19 -0.55
N GLU A 184 17.72 21.12 -1.01
CA GLU A 184 18.16 22.37 -1.65
C GLU A 184 18.87 23.31 -0.66
N ASN A 185 18.36 23.39 0.57
CA ASN A 185 18.83 24.35 1.57
C ASN A 185 19.68 23.72 2.68
N LYS A 186 20.04 22.43 2.55
CA LYS A 186 20.87 21.69 3.52
C LYS A 186 20.31 21.71 4.95
N LEU A 187 19.01 21.47 5.11
CA LEU A 187 18.34 21.49 6.42
C LEU A 187 18.54 20.21 7.25
N CYS A 188 19.33 19.26 6.75
CA CYS A 188 19.61 18.00 7.43
C CYS A 188 20.70 18.15 8.51
N LYS A 189 20.44 17.67 9.73
CA LYS A 189 21.46 17.36 10.74
C LYS A 189 21.56 15.84 10.88
N GLY A 190 22.54 15.25 10.20
CA GLY A 190 22.54 13.80 9.95
C GLY A 190 21.42 13.45 8.97
N ASP A 191 20.57 12.47 9.33
CA ASP A 191 19.39 12.13 8.53
C ASP A 191 18.15 12.96 8.91
N VAL A 192 18.15 13.62 10.07
CA VAL A 192 17.00 14.36 10.60
C VAL A 192 16.86 15.71 9.91
N ILE A 193 15.64 16.03 9.48
CA ILE A 193 15.31 17.34 8.91
C ILE A 193 15.05 18.30 10.08
N VAL A 194 15.80 19.41 10.12
CA VAL A 194 15.71 20.42 11.17
C VAL A 194 15.34 21.75 10.55
N LEU A 195 14.13 22.23 10.85
CA LEU A 195 13.61 23.47 10.30
C LEU A 195 14.18 24.69 11.01
N PRO A 196 14.32 25.82 10.30
CA PRO A 196 14.61 27.11 10.92
C PRO A 196 13.58 27.48 11.99
N GLU A 197 13.98 28.33 12.94
CA GLU A 197 13.07 28.83 13.99
C GLU A 197 11.73 29.31 13.46
N ASN A 198 10.68 29.08 14.26
CA ASN A 198 9.31 29.45 13.92
C ASN A 198 9.13 30.96 13.74
N ILE A 199 8.31 31.34 12.77
CA ILE A 199 7.88 32.71 12.51
C ILE A 199 6.38 32.77 12.32
N VAL A 200 5.79 33.90 12.70
CA VAL A 200 4.39 34.19 12.40
C VAL A 200 4.29 34.50 10.91
N MET A 201 3.52 33.70 10.18
CA MET A 201 3.33 33.87 8.74
C MET A 201 2.24 34.88 8.43
N VAL A 202 2.45 35.67 7.37
CA VAL A 202 1.43 36.53 6.79
C VAL A 202 0.60 35.72 5.80
N GLU A 203 -0.72 35.93 5.77
CA GLU A 203 -1.66 35.18 4.93
C GLU A 203 -1.29 35.20 3.43
N GLU A 204 -0.72 36.31 2.95
CA GLU A 204 -0.25 36.45 1.58
C GLU A 204 0.87 35.44 1.25
N ASP A 205 1.82 35.23 2.14
CA ASP A 205 2.93 34.29 1.92
C ASP A 205 2.46 32.83 2.02
N ILE A 206 1.42 32.55 2.80
CA ILE A 206 0.75 31.23 2.83
C ILE A 206 0.08 30.96 1.49
N LYS A 207 -0.67 31.93 0.96
CA LYS A 207 -1.32 31.83 -0.36
C LYS A 207 -0.31 31.61 -1.49
N LYS A 208 0.86 32.26 -1.43
CA LYS A 208 1.95 32.08 -2.40
C LYS A 208 2.61 30.70 -2.34
N ALA A 209 2.42 29.94 -1.27
CA ALA A 209 2.93 28.57 -1.14
C ALA A 209 2.00 27.51 -1.74
N ILE A 210 0.72 27.81 -2.01
CA ILE A 210 -0.24 26.86 -2.59
C ILE A 210 0.29 26.21 -3.89
N PRO A 211 0.85 26.96 -4.85
CA PRO A 211 1.35 26.35 -6.08
C PRO A 211 2.51 25.35 -5.86
N VAL A 212 3.25 25.45 -4.75
CA VAL A 212 4.30 24.48 -4.39
C VAL A 212 3.69 23.09 -4.17
N PHE A 213 2.51 23.02 -3.55
CA PHE A 213 1.79 21.76 -3.31
C PHE A 213 1.32 21.16 -4.64
N TYR A 214 0.83 22.00 -5.55
CA TYR A 214 0.46 21.55 -6.89
C TYR A 214 1.66 20.98 -7.67
N TYR A 215 2.82 21.66 -7.64
CA TYR A 215 4.02 21.13 -8.29
C TYR A 215 4.53 19.82 -7.65
N ALA A 216 4.46 19.69 -6.31
CA ALA A 216 4.76 18.45 -5.62
C ALA A 216 3.80 17.30 -6.01
N LEU A 217 2.50 17.60 -6.17
CA LEU A 217 1.48 16.68 -6.65
C LEU A 217 1.82 16.16 -8.04
N ILE A 218 1.94 17.05 -9.02
CA ILE A 218 2.15 16.63 -10.41
C ILE A 218 3.49 15.94 -10.61
N TRP A 219 4.51 16.30 -9.82
CA TRP A 219 5.77 15.57 -9.78
C TRP A 219 5.59 14.12 -9.32
N ASN A 220 4.90 13.91 -8.20
CA ASN A 220 4.68 12.58 -7.65
C ASN A 220 3.80 11.71 -8.58
N GLU A 221 2.74 12.29 -9.13
CA GLU A 221 1.86 11.62 -10.09
C GLU A 221 2.62 11.24 -11.36
N LEU A 222 3.43 12.15 -11.92
CA LEU A 222 4.27 11.86 -13.07
C LEU A 222 5.17 10.66 -12.79
N LEU A 223 5.93 10.66 -11.68
CA LEU A 223 6.80 9.54 -11.33
C LEU A 223 6.05 8.23 -11.09
N THR A 224 4.83 8.29 -10.52
CA THR A 224 3.97 7.12 -10.31
C THR A 224 3.52 6.54 -11.65
N CYS A 225 3.04 7.39 -12.56
CA CYS A 225 2.64 7.01 -13.91
C CYS A 225 3.81 6.44 -14.72
N THR A 226 4.98 7.10 -14.69
CA THR A 226 6.19 6.61 -15.36
C THR A 226 6.62 5.24 -14.84
N LYS A 227 6.62 5.04 -13.51
CA LYS A 227 6.91 3.72 -12.91
C LYS A 227 5.91 2.68 -13.38
N SER A 228 4.62 3.01 -13.39
CA SER A 228 3.56 2.09 -13.81
C SER A 228 3.76 1.66 -15.27
N CYS A 229 3.99 2.59 -16.20
CA CYS A 229 4.24 2.27 -17.61
C CYS A 229 5.53 1.46 -17.86
N ILE A 230 6.53 1.56 -17.00
CA ILE A 230 7.79 0.79 -17.11
C ILE A 230 7.66 -0.61 -16.51
N TYR A 231 7.02 -0.71 -15.34
CA TYR A 231 6.91 -1.97 -14.60
C TYR A 231 5.79 -2.88 -15.11
N PHE A 232 4.69 -2.29 -15.55
CA PHE A 232 3.49 -2.98 -15.99
C PHE A 232 3.28 -2.83 -17.50
N ASP A 233 2.31 -3.56 -18.04
CA ASP A 233 1.99 -3.55 -19.48
C ASP A 233 1.19 -2.30 -19.91
N ASN A 234 1.08 -1.32 -19.01
CA ASN A 234 0.48 0.00 -19.23
C ASN A 234 1.21 0.84 -20.27
N GLN A 235 0.52 1.85 -20.81
CA GLN A 235 0.97 2.54 -22.01
C GLN A 235 1.16 4.04 -21.78
N LEU A 236 2.08 4.61 -22.55
CA LEU A 236 2.26 6.04 -22.70
C LEU A 236 1.93 6.41 -24.14
N LEU A 237 1.04 7.39 -24.31
CA LEU A 237 0.57 7.86 -25.60
C LEU A 237 0.81 9.36 -25.69
N THR A 238 1.32 9.84 -26.82
CA THR A 238 1.39 11.28 -27.11
C THR A 238 0.29 11.62 -28.09
N MET A 239 -0.54 12.60 -27.77
CA MET A 239 -1.60 13.04 -28.68
C MET A 239 -0.98 13.80 -29.85
N GLU A 240 -1.38 13.47 -31.08
CA GLU A 240 -1.02 14.28 -32.24
C GLU A 240 -1.70 15.65 -32.15
N SER A 241 -1.10 16.70 -32.72
CA SER A 241 -1.64 18.07 -32.63
C SER A 241 -3.09 18.20 -33.13
N LYS A 242 -3.52 17.33 -34.06
CA LYS A 242 -4.89 17.27 -34.57
C LYS A 242 -5.89 16.72 -33.54
N ASP A 243 -5.44 15.85 -32.64
CA ASP A 243 -6.25 15.11 -31.66
C ASP A 243 -6.33 15.84 -30.30
N ILE A 244 -5.51 16.88 -30.09
CA ILE A 244 -5.60 17.73 -28.88
C ILE A 244 -6.97 18.43 -28.85
N PRO A 245 -7.69 18.40 -27.71
CA PRO A 245 -8.98 19.10 -27.56
C PRO A 245 -8.88 20.60 -27.87
N GLU A 246 -9.91 21.17 -28.52
CA GLU A 246 -9.92 22.60 -28.86
C GLU A 246 -9.86 23.52 -27.64
N ASP A 247 -10.40 23.10 -26.50
CA ASP A 247 -10.29 23.83 -25.23
C ASP A 247 -8.83 23.99 -24.80
N TYR A 248 -8.04 22.93 -24.89
CA TYR A 248 -6.60 22.94 -24.59
C TYR A 248 -5.83 23.82 -25.57
N LYS A 249 -6.14 23.76 -26.87
CA LYS A 249 -5.52 24.63 -27.88
C LYS A 249 -5.79 26.11 -27.59
N ARG A 250 -7.01 26.46 -27.17
CA ARG A 250 -7.38 27.84 -26.78
C ARG A 250 -6.63 28.33 -25.55
N GLU A 251 -6.26 27.43 -24.64
CA GLU A 251 -5.44 27.72 -23.46
C GLU A 251 -3.93 27.78 -23.75
N GLY A 252 -3.51 27.51 -24.98
CA GLY A 252 -2.11 27.52 -25.41
C GLY A 252 -1.37 26.19 -25.23
N ILE A 253 -2.09 25.10 -24.91
CA ILE A 253 -1.50 23.76 -24.78
C ILE A 253 -1.15 23.20 -26.17
N GLU A 254 0.11 22.82 -26.34
CA GLU A 254 0.66 22.26 -27.58
C GLU A 254 1.03 20.78 -27.44
N SER A 255 1.20 20.28 -26.21
CA SER A 255 1.61 18.91 -25.92
C SER A 255 0.71 18.26 -24.87
N VAL A 256 0.14 17.10 -25.24
CA VAL A 256 -0.65 16.26 -24.32
C VAL A 256 -0.12 14.84 -24.32
N VAL A 257 0.25 14.35 -23.13
CA VAL A 257 0.74 12.98 -22.92
C VAL A 257 -0.24 12.22 -22.04
N VAL A 258 -0.68 11.04 -22.47
CA VAL A 258 -1.59 10.16 -21.70
C VAL A 258 -0.82 8.97 -21.17
N PHE A 259 -0.81 8.83 -19.84
CA PHE A 259 -0.38 7.61 -19.15
C PHE A 259 -1.62 6.74 -18.92
N ASP A 260 -1.80 5.73 -19.77
CA ASP A 260 -2.93 4.79 -19.69
C ASP A 260 -2.57 3.61 -18.79
N ARG A 261 -3.05 3.68 -17.53
CA ARG A 261 -2.86 2.68 -16.47
C ARG A 261 -4.04 1.72 -16.35
N THR A 262 -4.88 1.62 -17.39
CA THR A 262 -6.05 0.72 -17.38
C THR A 262 -5.77 -0.63 -18.06
N ILE A 263 -4.53 -0.89 -18.49
CA ILE A 263 -4.19 -2.03 -19.35
C ILE A 263 -3.79 -3.26 -18.51
N ASP A 264 -2.93 -3.10 -17.51
CA ASP A 264 -2.45 -4.20 -16.69
C ASP A 264 -3.35 -4.44 -15.47
N SER A 265 -4.16 -5.50 -15.54
CA SER A 265 -5.09 -5.86 -14.47
C SER A 265 -4.41 -6.22 -13.13
N LEU A 266 -3.13 -6.62 -13.12
CA LEU A 266 -2.44 -6.99 -11.87
C LEU A 266 -2.16 -5.76 -11.00
N GLU A 267 -1.92 -4.59 -11.61
CA GLU A 267 -1.83 -3.33 -10.87
C GLU A 267 -3.16 -3.03 -10.16
N ARG A 268 -4.29 -3.25 -10.86
CA ARG A 268 -5.62 -3.04 -10.29
C ARG A 268 -5.94 -4.04 -9.17
N TYR A 269 -5.61 -5.33 -9.32
CA TYR A 269 -5.82 -6.32 -8.26
C TYR A 269 -4.98 -6.03 -7.01
N ASP A 270 -3.78 -5.49 -7.17
CA ASP A 270 -2.99 -5.01 -6.03
C ASP A 270 -3.66 -3.82 -5.32
N VAL A 271 -4.21 -2.85 -6.06
CA VAL A 271 -4.99 -1.74 -5.48
C VAL A 271 -6.20 -2.28 -4.70
N ILE A 272 -7.02 -3.14 -5.30
CA ILE A 272 -8.18 -3.77 -4.65
C ILE A 272 -7.76 -4.48 -3.36
N SER A 273 -6.60 -5.15 -3.36
CA SER A 273 -6.11 -5.86 -2.17
C SER A 273 -5.83 -4.93 -1.00
N ASN A 274 -5.24 -3.76 -1.26
CA ASN A 274 -4.99 -2.75 -0.24
C ASN A 274 -6.31 -2.14 0.27
N GLU A 275 -7.26 -1.87 -0.62
CA GLU A 275 -8.61 -1.40 -0.25
C GLU A 275 -9.34 -2.43 0.63
N ARG A 276 -9.27 -3.71 0.27
CA ARG A 276 -9.84 -4.83 1.05
C ARG A 276 -9.22 -4.94 2.44
N LEU A 277 -7.89 -4.79 2.55
CA LEU A 277 -7.22 -4.80 3.85
C LEU A 277 -7.71 -3.65 4.74
N SER A 278 -7.82 -2.44 4.19
CA SER A 278 -8.32 -1.27 4.92
C SER A 278 -9.75 -1.52 5.46
N ARG A 279 -10.64 -2.04 4.61
CA ARG A 279 -12.02 -2.37 5.00
C ARG A 279 -12.10 -3.47 6.04
N LYS A 280 -11.29 -4.52 5.93
CA LYS A 280 -11.20 -5.60 6.92
C LYS A 280 -10.78 -5.07 8.30
N ILE A 281 -9.78 -4.17 8.34
CA ILE A 281 -9.33 -3.55 9.59
C ILE A 281 -10.45 -2.70 10.20
N SER A 282 -11.15 -1.90 9.39
CA SER A 282 -12.30 -1.10 9.85
C SER A 282 -13.45 -1.97 10.38
N GLN A 283 -13.78 -3.06 9.68
CA GLN A 283 -14.81 -4.00 10.13
C GLN A 283 -14.44 -4.65 11.47
N ASN A 284 -13.22 -5.19 11.57
CA ASN A 284 -12.73 -5.83 12.79
C ASN A 284 -12.72 -4.85 13.98
N PHE A 285 -12.40 -3.57 13.73
CA PHE A 285 -12.45 -2.52 14.74
C PHE A 285 -13.87 -2.37 15.31
N TRP A 286 -14.86 -2.13 14.45
CA TRP A 286 -16.23 -1.89 14.91
C TRP A 286 -16.87 -3.13 15.55
N GLU A 287 -16.66 -4.32 14.98
CA GLU A 287 -17.12 -5.57 15.58
C GLU A 287 -16.48 -5.79 16.95
N GLY A 288 -15.18 -5.52 17.10
CA GLY A 288 -14.47 -5.62 18.37
C GLY A 288 -15.02 -4.65 19.43
N VAL A 289 -15.23 -3.39 19.05
CA VAL A 289 -15.82 -2.36 19.93
C VAL A 289 -17.17 -2.81 20.46
N ALA A 290 -18.06 -3.26 19.58
CA ALA A 290 -19.42 -3.64 19.95
C ALA A 290 -19.50 -4.98 20.71
N LYS A 291 -18.71 -5.98 20.31
CA LYS A 291 -18.74 -7.33 20.92
C LYS A 291 -18.18 -7.35 22.34
N TYR A 292 -17.16 -6.53 22.61
CA TYR A 292 -16.43 -6.53 23.88
C TYR A 292 -16.70 -5.30 24.76
N ASN A 293 -17.64 -4.43 24.38
CA ASN A 293 -17.97 -3.17 25.06
C ASN A 293 -16.73 -2.36 25.41
N LEU A 294 -15.84 -2.14 24.43
CA LEU A 294 -14.53 -1.56 24.67
C LEU A 294 -14.59 -0.15 25.28
N GLU A 295 -15.70 0.57 25.09
CA GLU A 295 -15.92 1.90 25.67
C GLU A 295 -15.90 1.92 27.21
N GLU A 296 -16.25 0.82 27.88
CA GLU A 296 -16.21 0.73 29.36
C GLU A 296 -14.77 0.76 29.92
N ASN A 297 -13.79 0.41 29.09
CA ASN A 297 -12.37 0.36 29.45
C ASN A 297 -11.60 1.63 29.05
N LEU A 298 -12.30 2.65 28.55
CA LEU A 298 -11.71 3.92 28.12
C LEU A 298 -11.51 4.86 29.33
N LEU A 299 -10.32 5.42 29.46
CA LEU A 299 -10.03 6.48 30.43
C LEU A 299 -10.68 7.78 30.01
N LYS A 300 -11.27 8.54 30.95
CA LYS A 300 -12.01 9.77 30.60
C LYS A 300 -11.11 10.88 30.10
N ASP A 301 -10.00 11.11 30.80
CA ASP A 301 -9.02 12.11 30.41
C ASP A 301 -7.61 11.81 30.94
N ILE A 302 -6.67 12.67 30.56
CA ILE A 302 -5.24 12.58 30.91
C ILE A 302 -4.97 12.55 32.43
N THR A 303 -5.88 13.05 33.27
CA THR A 303 -5.74 13.05 34.73
C THR A 303 -5.97 11.67 35.35
N GLU A 304 -6.68 10.77 34.65
CA GLU A 304 -6.91 9.40 35.08
C GLU A 304 -5.82 8.42 34.60
N TRP A 305 -4.81 8.92 33.86
CA TRP A 305 -3.76 8.08 33.30
C TRP A 305 -2.88 7.48 34.42
N PRO A 306 -2.73 6.14 34.47
CA PRO A 306 -2.13 5.46 35.61
C PRO A 306 -0.58 5.59 35.66
N GLY A 307 0.05 6.19 34.65
CA GLY A 307 1.52 6.23 34.54
C GLY A 307 2.14 4.84 34.35
N LYS A 308 1.34 3.86 33.95
CA LYS A 308 1.75 2.46 33.71
C LYS A 308 1.13 1.95 32.42
N ILE A 309 1.86 1.08 31.74
CA ILE A 309 1.33 0.34 30.60
C ILE A 309 0.46 -0.80 31.16
N ASP A 310 -0.83 -0.53 31.35
CA ASP A 310 -1.81 -1.49 31.85
C ASP A 310 -2.91 -1.79 30.80
N HIS A 311 -3.99 -2.46 31.22
CA HIS A 311 -5.08 -2.88 30.33
C HIS A 311 -6.11 -1.78 30.01
N ARG A 312 -6.07 -0.61 30.69
CA ARG A 312 -7.01 0.48 30.39
C ARG A 312 -6.53 1.28 29.19
N MET A 313 -7.46 1.60 28.29
CA MET A 313 -7.15 2.22 27.00
C MET A 313 -7.15 3.74 27.12
N VAL A 314 -6.23 4.38 26.38
CA VAL A 314 -6.18 5.84 26.26
C VAL A 314 -7.15 6.36 25.20
N ILE A 315 -7.36 5.55 24.16
CA ILE A 315 -8.34 5.79 23.08
C ILE A 315 -8.98 4.46 22.67
N LEU A 316 -10.13 4.51 22.02
CA LEU A 316 -10.89 3.32 21.61
C LEU A 316 -10.13 2.46 20.59
N GLU A 317 -9.28 3.08 19.76
CA GLU A 317 -8.50 2.45 18.71
C GLU A 317 -7.32 1.60 19.22
N GLU A 318 -6.95 1.71 20.50
CA GLU A 318 -5.73 1.11 21.06
C GLU A 318 -5.75 -0.43 21.02
N LEU A 319 -6.77 -1.07 21.60
CA LEU A 319 -6.83 -2.54 21.66
C LEU A 319 -7.02 -3.17 20.26
N PRO A 320 -7.91 -2.67 19.39
CA PRO A 320 -8.04 -3.22 18.03
C PRO A 320 -6.76 -3.08 17.20
N ALA A 321 -6.01 -1.97 17.35
CA ALA A 321 -4.72 -1.80 16.69
C ALA A 321 -3.69 -2.82 17.20
N LEU A 322 -3.68 -3.09 18.51
CA LEU A 322 -2.81 -4.09 19.13
C LEU A 322 -3.11 -5.51 18.62
N VAL A 323 -4.38 -5.91 18.57
CA VAL A 323 -4.81 -7.21 18.03
C VAL A 323 -4.41 -7.34 16.55
N SER A 324 -4.69 -6.31 15.76
CA SER A 324 -4.35 -6.30 14.33
C SER A 324 -2.85 -6.45 14.08
N LEU A 325 -2.00 -5.89 14.95
CA LEU A 325 -0.55 -6.05 14.84
C LEU A 325 -0.07 -7.44 15.23
N PHE A 326 -0.64 -8.06 16.27
CA PHE A 326 -0.32 -9.44 16.62
C PHE A 326 -0.71 -10.41 15.51
N ASP A 327 -1.86 -10.23 14.88
CA ASP A 327 -2.30 -11.02 13.71
C ASP A 327 -1.29 -10.92 12.56
N VAL A 328 -0.88 -9.69 12.20
CA VAL A 328 0.04 -9.43 11.08
C VAL A 328 1.46 -9.94 11.36
N ILE A 329 1.91 -9.85 12.62
CA ILE A 329 3.22 -10.36 13.04
C ILE A 329 3.18 -11.89 13.27
N SER A 330 1.97 -12.45 13.40
CA SER A 330 1.75 -13.87 13.73
C SER A 330 2.47 -14.26 15.02
N SER A 331 2.50 -13.36 16.01
CA SER A 331 3.08 -13.57 17.34
C SER A 331 2.03 -13.31 18.40
N ASN A 332 1.90 -14.24 19.35
CA ASN A 332 1.07 -14.05 20.54
C ASN A 332 1.87 -13.51 21.74
N ASP A 333 3.17 -13.25 21.56
CA ASP A 333 4.01 -12.71 22.64
C ASP A 333 3.86 -11.18 22.73
N VAL A 334 3.18 -10.74 23.78
CA VAL A 334 2.97 -9.31 24.07
C VAL A 334 4.26 -8.55 24.36
N ASN A 335 5.36 -9.26 24.65
CA ASN A 335 6.68 -8.69 24.88
C ASN A 335 7.55 -8.66 23.62
N THR A 336 7.01 -9.03 22.46
CA THR A 336 7.72 -8.92 21.18
C THR A 336 8.26 -7.51 21.01
N VAL A 337 9.59 -7.36 20.95
CA VAL A 337 10.28 -6.08 20.77
C VAL A 337 10.64 -5.90 19.31
N VAL A 338 10.23 -4.77 18.74
CA VAL A 338 10.56 -4.36 17.37
C VAL A 338 11.11 -2.94 17.41
N LEU A 339 12.29 -2.74 16.84
CA LEU A 339 12.99 -1.44 16.80
C LEU A 339 13.19 -0.81 18.20
N GLY A 340 13.39 -1.64 19.23
CA GLY A 340 13.66 -1.20 20.60
C GLY A 340 12.44 -0.87 21.45
N LEU A 341 11.22 -1.17 20.97
CA LEU A 341 9.97 -1.00 21.72
C LEU A 341 9.12 -2.27 21.59
N THR A 342 8.38 -2.63 22.63
CA THR A 342 7.35 -3.68 22.55
C THR A 342 6.21 -3.25 21.63
N ILE A 343 5.48 -4.20 21.04
CA ILE A 343 4.28 -3.88 20.23
C ILE A 343 3.27 -3.05 21.04
N ARG A 344 3.12 -3.34 22.34
CA ARG A 344 2.23 -2.57 23.22
C ARG A 344 2.72 -1.13 23.41
N GLU A 345 4.01 -0.90 23.55
CA GLU A 345 4.58 0.45 23.65
C GLU A 345 4.39 1.25 22.36
N TRP A 346 4.54 0.61 21.20
CA TRP A 346 4.25 1.23 19.89
C TRP A 346 2.80 1.73 19.81
N VAL A 347 1.84 0.84 20.10
CA VAL A 347 0.41 1.18 20.08
C VAL A 347 0.10 2.26 21.10
N ARG A 348 0.56 2.11 22.35
CA ARG A 348 0.34 3.10 23.41
C ARG A 348 0.91 4.47 23.07
N GLY A 349 2.12 4.52 22.51
CA GLY A 349 2.76 5.77 22.08
C GLY A 349 1.90 6.52 21.06
N TYR A 350 1.46 5.83 20.00
CA TYR A 350 0.59 6.44 18.99
C TYR A 350 -0.81 6.79 19.53
N SER A 351 -1.35 6.00 20.48
CA SER A 351 -2.59 6.34 21.18
C SER A 351 -2.49 7.65 21.96
N VAL A 352 -1.35 7.89 22.62
CA VAL A 352 -1.08 9.14 23.32
C VAL A 352 -0.98 10.32 22.34
N ILE A 353 -0.28 10.15 21.21
CA ILE A 353 -0.18 11.19 20.16
C ILE A 353 -1.55 11.50 19.55
N THR A 354 -2.37 10.47 19.33
CA THR A 354 -3.75 10.60 18.85
C THR A 354 -4.61 11.36 19.85
N TYR A 355 -4.52 11.01 21.14
CA TYR A 355 -5.27 11.68 22.20
C TYR A 355 -4.96 13.18 22.27
N ILE A 356 -3.68 13.57 22.25
CA ILE A 356 -3.32 15.00 22.29
C ILE A 356 -3.71 15.72 20.99
N SER A 357 -3.65 15.05 19.84
CA SER A 357 -4.05 15.63 18.55
C SER A 357 -5.57 15.86 18.48
N LYS A 358 -6.38 14.94 19.04
CA LYS A 358 -7.84 15.11 19.18
C LYS A 358 -8.18 16.24 20.18
N ASN A 359 -7.61 16.20 21.38
CA ASN A 359 -8.03 17.07 22.50
C ASN A 359 -7.36 18.46 22.50
N LYS A 360 -6.24 18.63 21.79
CA LYS A 360 -5.50 19.89 21.65
C LYS A 360 -5.17 20.14 20.18
N LYS A 361 -6.18 20.02 19.30
CA LYS A 361 -6.12 20.13 17.82
C LYS A 361 -5.10 21.14 17.30
N LYS A 362 -5.11 22.38 17.82
CA LYS A 362 -4.24 23.51 17.38
C LYS A 362 -2.91 23.65 18.14
N LYS A 363 -2.63 22.83 19.15
CA LYS A 363 -1.34 22.82 19.85
C LYS A 363 -0.37 21.91 19.11
N ILE A 364 0.45 22.51 18.26
CA ILE A 364 1.43 21.79 17.43
C ILE A 364 2.86 21.84 18.00
N HIS A 365 3.19 22.82 18.84
CA HIS A 365 4.55 22.98 19.38
C HIS A 365 4.74 22.26 20.71
N TYR A 366 5.82 21.48 20.79
CA TYR A 366 6.20 20.74 22.00
C TYR A 366 7.70 20.77 22.23
N SER A 367 8.12 20.97 23.49
CA SER A 367 9.51 20.68 23.87
C SER A 367 9.70 19.16 23.97
N HIS A 368 10.95 18.72 23.82
CA HIS A 368 11.31 17.30 24.05
C HIS A 368 10.86 16.82 25.44
N SER A 369 11.09 17.62 26.49
CA SER A 369 10.72 17.27 27.86
C SER A 369 9.21 17.15 28.05
N ALA A 370 8.42 17.98 27.36
CA ALA A 370 6.96 17.89 27.39
C ALA A 370 6.47 16.58 26.73
N LEU A 371 7.02 16.21 25.57
CA LEU A 371 6.67 14.95 24.90
C LEU A 371 7.01 13.74 25.76
N VAL A 372 8.22 13.70 26.34
CA VAL A 372 8.63 12.63 27.26
C VAL A 372 7.68 12.57 28.47
N GLY A 373 7.34 13.71 29.06
CA GLY A 373 6.42 13.78 30.19
C GLY A 373 5.04 13.20 29.87
N ILE A 374 4.46 13.59 28.73
CA ILE A 374 3.14 13.11 28.29
C ILE A 374 3.16 11.61 27.98
N LEU A 375 4.19 11.10 27.29
CA LEU A 375 4.32 9.67 27.00
C LEU A 375 4.51 8.84 28.28
N ARG A 376 5.23 9.37 29.27
CA ARG A 376 5.37 8.73 30.58
C ARG A 376 4.07 8.68 31.36
N LEU A 377 3.25 9.73 31.30
CA LEU A 377 1.88 9.68 31.85
C LEU A 377 1.08 8.56 31.19
N GLY A 378 1.23 8.37 29.88
CA GLY A 378 0.63 7.28 29.12
C GLY A 378 1.17 5.88 29.45
N GLY A 379 2.23 5.78 30.27
CA GLY A 379 2.77 4.52 30.77
C GLY A 379 4.07 4.04 30.14
N LEU A 380 4.65 4.79 29.19
CA LEU A 380 5.98 4.47 28.67
C LEU A 380 7.06 4.74 29.72
N SER A 381 8.12 3.92 29.72
CA SER A 381 9.33 4.26 30.46
C SER A 381 10.00 5.50 29.85
N GLU A 382 10.88 6.18 30.58
CA GLU A 382 11.60 7.33 30.03
C GLU A 382 12.46 6.98 28.81
N SER A 383 13.14 5.82 28.84
CA SER A 383 13.91 5.33 27.70
C SER A 383 13.01 4.99 26.52
N SER A 384 11.88 4.31 26.75
CA SER A 384 10.92 3.96 25.70
C SER A 384 10.30 5.21 25.08
N ALA A 385 9.98 6.23 25.88
CA ALA A 385 9.44 7.49 25.40
C ALA A 385 10.46 8.23 24.49
N LYS A 386 11.74 8.26 24.87
CA LYS A 386 12.82 8.83 24.06
C LYS A 386 12.99 8.07 22.74
N THR A 387 13.09 6.74 22.80
CA THR A 387 13.16 5.89 21.60
C THR A 387 11.96 6.13 20.68
N PHE A 388 10.74 6.22 21.23
CA PHE A 388 9.54 6.47 20.46
C PHE A 388 9.58 7.86 19.77
N ILE A 389 9.98 8.92 20.47
CA ILE A 389 10.14 10.26 19.89
C ILE A 389 11.17 10.25 18.76
N ASP A 390 12.31 9.59 18.95
CA ASP A 390 13.35 9.49 17.91
C ASP A 390 12.81 8.80 16.66
N LYS A 391 12.01 7.73 16.82
CA LYS A 391 11.36 7.05 15.70
C LYS A 391 10.29 7.90 15.04
N LEU A 392 9.53 8.71 15.77
CA LEU A 392 8.51 9.59 15.19
C LEU A 392 9.08 10.85 14.54
N THR A 393 10.38 11.12 14.72
CA THR A 393 11.02 12.32 14.18
C THR A 393 11.21 12.21 12.66
N PHE A 394 10.73 13.22 11.93
CA PHE A 394 10.80 13.29 10.48
C PHE A 394 12.25 13.44 9.98
N SER A 395 12.58 12.65 8.96
CA SER A 395 13.93 12.53 8.42
C SER A 395 13.91 12.32 6.90
N MET A 396 15.08 12.40 6.28
CA MET A 396 15.23 12.05 4.85
C MET A 396 14.87 10.59 4.57
N LYS A 397 14.94 9.71 5.58
CA LYS A 397 14.61 8.29 5.48
C LYS A 397 13.15 7.99 5.83
N SER A 398 12.43 8.91 6.46
CA SER A 398 11.01 8.76 6.76
C SER A 398 10.23 8.52 5.47
N ARG A 399 9.19 7.69 5.49
CA ARG A 399 8.32 7.53 4.32
C ARG A 399 7.59 8.84 4.08
N ASP A 400 6.88 9.30 5.10
CA ASP A 400 6.05 10.49 5.11
C ASP A 400 5.87 11.06 6.53
N ILE A 401 5.15 12.18 6.63
CA ILE A 401 4.79 12.83 7.89
C ILE A 401 3.65 12.09 8.60
N TYR A 402 2.93 11.19 7.92
CA TYR A 402 1.90 10.37 8.56
C TYR A 402 2.53 9.35 9.50
N ASP A 403 3.63 8.67 9.13
CA ASP A 403 4.33 7.75 10.03
C ASP A 403 5.37 8.40 10.95
N SER A 404 5.89 9.57 10.57
CA SER A 404 6.90 10.33 11.30
C SER A 404 6.44 11.78 11.53
N PRO A 405 5.46 12.04 12.41
CA PRO A 405 4.74 13.32 12.47
C PRO A 405 5.44 14.43 13.24
N LEU A 406 6.60 14.14 13.86
CA LEU A 406 7.35 15.11 14.65
C LEU A 406 8.45 15.76 13.80
N ILE A 407 8.30 17.05 13.49
CA ILE A 407 9.30 17.80 12.74
C ILE A 407 10.15 18.62 13.72
N LYS A 408 11.48 18.44 13.66
CA LYS A 408 12.40 19.12 14.59
C LYS A 408 12.66 20.56 14.15
N VAL A 409 12.77 21.47 15.12
CA VAL A 409 13.09 22.89 14.92
C VAL A 409 14.45 23.21 15.54
N GLU A 410 15.15 24.23 15.03
CA GLU A 410 16.47 24.67 15.50
C GLU A 410 16.56 24.97 17.00
N ASP A 411 15.47 25.44 17.61
CA ASP A 411 15.33 25.73 19.05
C ASP A 411 15.19 24.47 19.93
N ASN A 412 15.42 23.28 19.36
CA ASN A 412 15.25 21.96 19.97
C ASN A 412 13.80 21.63 20.40
N THR A 413 12.81 22.31 19.82
CA THR A 413 11.41 21.93 19.91
C THR A 413 10.98 21.06 18.73
N TYR A 414 9.74 20.59 18.79
CA TYR A 414 9.09 19.79 17.76
C TYR A 414 7.76 20.42 17.35
N VAL A 415 7.46 20.32 16.06
CA VAL A 415 6.12 20.53 15.50
C VAL A 415 5.49 19.17 15.28
N LEU A 416 4.31 18.95 15.86
CA LEU A 416 3.46 17.80 15.60
C LEU A 416 2.42 18.16 14.52
N PHE A 417 2.42 17.45 13.39
CA PHE A 417 1.38 17.59 12.38
C PHE A 417 0.08 16.91 12.85
N THR A 418 -0.73 17.62 13.62
CA THR A 418 -1.94 17.08 14.26
C THR A 418 -3.07 16.70 13.30
N PRO A 419 -3.24 17.28 12.08
CA PRO A 419 -4.36 16.91 11.23
C PRO A 419 -4.44 15.42 10.85
N ALA A 420 -3.29 14.76 10.75
CA ALA A 420 -3.20 13.33 10.46
C ALA A 420 -3.65 12.41 11.61
N TYR A 421 -3.79 12.94 12.82
CA TYR A 421 -3.89 12.16 14.07
C TYR A 421 -5.20 12.35 14.81
N THR A 422 -6.25 12.84 14.14
CA THR A 422 -7.61 12.88 14.72
C THR A 422 -8.38 11.57 14.55
N SER A 423 -8.01 10.70 13.61
CA SER A 423 -8.55 9.34 13.50
C SER A 423 -7.57 8.41 12.77
N PRO A 424 -6.34 8.21 13.31
CA PRO A 424 -5.30 7.49 12.59
C PRO A 424 -5.53 5.97 12.58
N LEU A 425 -5.11 5.33 11.49
CA LEU A 425 -5.02 3.87 11.41
C LEU A 425 -3.70 3.41 12.06
N ILE A 426 -3.67 3.34 13.40
CA ILE A 426 -2.45 3.10 14.20
C ILE A 426 -1.68 1.86 13.76
N SER A 427 -2.37 0.75 13.49
CA SER A 427 -1.73 -0.49 13.00
C SER A 427 -0.99 -0.26 11.67
N ASN A 428 -1.58 0.50 10.75
CA ASN A 428 -0.99 0.77 9.43
C ASN A 428 0.23 1.69 9.55
N ILE A 429 0.17 2.68 10.44
CA ILE A 429 1.30 3.56 10.74
C ILE A 429 2.49 2.73 11.26
N ILE A 430 2.25 1.88 12.26
CA ILE A 430 3.31 1.04 12.86
C ILE A 430 3.90 0.08 11.83
N LEU A 431 3.08 -0.59 11.02
CA LEU A 431 3.55 -1.48 9.95
C LEU A 431 4.34 -0.72 8.87
N SER A 432 3.91 0.49 8.51
CA SER A 432 4.67 1.36 7.60
C SER A 432 6.05 1.69 8.17
N LYS A 433 6.13 1.97 9.48
CA LYS A 433 7.38 2.26 10.18
C LYS A 433 8.32 1.05 10.23
N PHE A 434 7.78 -0.13 10.53
CA PHE A 434 8.56 -1.37 10.51
C PHE A 434 9.10 -1.68 9.12
N ALA A 435 8.31 -1.42 8.08
CA ALA A 435 8.72 -1.63 6.70
C ALA A 435 9.76 -0.60 6.22
N SER A 436 9.68 0.67 6.66
CA SER A 436 10.63 1.71 6.24
C SER A 436 11.99 1.58 6.91
N GLU A 437 12.05 0.98 8.11
CA GLU A 437 13.29 0.68 8.83
C GLU A 437 13.79 -0.76 8.64
N GLU A 438 13.20 -1.51 7.70
CA GLU A 438 13.58 -2.91 7.39
C GLU A 438 13.62 -3.80 8.64
N ALA A 439 12.67 -3.62 9.55
CA ALA A 439 12.61 -4.36 10.79
C ALA A 439 12.50 -5.87 10.54
N ASP A 440 13.27 -6.65 11.31
CA ASP A 440 13.19 -8.10 11.28
C ASP A 440 11.87 -8.57 11.91
N LEU A 441 11.03 -9.19 11.08
CA LEU A 441 9.75 -9.78 11.48
C LEU A 441 9.71 -11.28 11.16
N THR A 442 10.86 -11.96 11.11
CA THR A 442 11.03 -13.36 10.65
C THR A 442 10.21 -14.42 11.40
N ALA A 443 9.65 -14.12 12.58
CA ALA A 443 8.68 -14.99 13.27
C ALA A 443 7.38 -15.24 12.48
N LYS A 444 7.13 -14.47 11.40
CA LYS A 444 5.92 -14.48 10.58
C LYS A 444 5.58 -15.80 9.84
N GLY A 445 6.55 -16.64 9.48
CA GLY A 445 6.31 -17.76 8.56
C GLY A 445 5.47 -18.92 9.13
N TYR A 446 5.83 -19.40 10.32
CA TYR A 446 5.29 -20.66 10.87
C TYR A 446 3.86 -20.57 11.41
N GLY A 447 3.43 -19.39 11.88
CA GLY A 447 2.08 -19.22 12.41
C GLY A 447 1.01 -19.36 11.34
N PHE A 448 1.23 -18.75 10.17
CA PHE A 448 0.24 -18.70 9.11
C PHE A 448 -0.13 -20.07 8.54
N GLU A 449 0.86 -20.91 8.27
CA GLU A 449 0.65 -22.27 7.77
C GLU A 449 -0.15 -23.11 8.77
N LYS A 450 0.21 -23.02 10.06
CA LYS A 450 -0.49 -23.72 11.14
C LYS A 450 -1.96 -23.31 11.23
N ASP A 451 -2.26 -22.02 11.05
CA ASP A 451 -3.63 -21.52 11.09
C ASP A 451 -4.49 -22.04 9.93
N ILE A 452 -3.90 -22.20 8.74
CA ILE A 452 -4.57 -22.80 7.57
C ILE A 452 -4.87 -24.29 7.82
N ILE A 453 -3.88 -25.05 8.29
CA ILE A 453 -4.04 -26.47 8.61
C ILE A 453 -5.13 -26.65 9.67
N SER A 454 -5.06 -25.91 10.79
CA SER A 454 -6.05 -25.96 11.86
C SER A 454 -7.45 -25.63 11.32
N THR A 455 -7.57 -24.61 10.47
CA THR A 455 -8.88 -24.24 9.88
C THR A 455 -9.46 -25.37 9.04
N LEU A 456 -8.64 -26.10 8.28
CA LEU A 456 -9.08 -27.24 7.46
C LEU A 456 -9.47 -28.44 8.35
N GLU A 457 -8.64 -28.77 9.35
CA GLU A 457 -8.87 -29.88 10.29
C GLU A 457 -10.15 -29.67 11.12
N ASP A 458 -10.38 -28.45 11.62
CA ASP A 458 -11.56 -28.08 12.40
C ASP A 458 -12.88 -28.28 11.62
N HIS A 459 -12.80 -28.33 10.29
CA HIS A 459 -13.94 -28.56 9.39
C HIS A 459 -13.93 -29.96 8.77
N GLY A 460 -13.18 -30.89 9.36
CA GLY A 460 -13.20 -32.31 9.00
C GLY A 460 -12.51 -32.67 7.70
N LEU A 461 -11.69 -31.76 7.14
CA LEU A 461 -10.93 -32.03 5.92
C LEU A 461 -9.64 -32.79 6.23
N ASN A 462 -9.34 -33.81 5.43
CA ASN A 462 -8.08 -34.56 5.55
C ASN A 462 -6.94 -33.75 4.93
N VAL A 463 -6.23 -33.00 5.75
CA VAL A 463 -5.07 -32.19 5.37
C VAL A 463 -3.77 -32.84 5.85
N LYS A 464 -2.72 -32.71 5.05
CA LYS A 464 -1.36 -33.16 5.35
C LYS A 464 -0.36 -32.06 5.03
N LYS A 465 0.62 -31.91 5.92
CA LYS A 465 1.89 -31.23 5.67
C LYS A 465 2.97 -32.28 5.57
N PHE A 466 3.80 -32.23 4.54
CA PHE A 466 4.91 -33.18 4.39
C PHE A 466 6.05 -32.64 3.54
N LYS A 467 7.20 -33.29 3.68
CA LYS A 467 8.38 -33.02 2.85
C LYS A 467 9.11 -34.31 2.53
N PHE A 468 9.75 -34.35 1.37
CA PHE A 468 10.56 -35.49 0.95
C PHE A 468 11.71 -35.06 0.03
N THR A 469 12.69 -35.94 -0.11
CA THR A 469 13.83 -35.74 -1.01
C THR A 469 13.93 -36.91 -1.99
N ARG A 470 14.01 -36.59 -3.29
CA ARG A 470 14.27 -37.54 -4.38
C ARG A 470 15.25 -36.90 -5.35
N ASP A 471 16.21 -37.67 -5.85
CA ASP A 471 17.18 -37.21 -6.86
C ASP A 471 17.93 -35.90 -6.52
N LYS A 472 18.21 -35.68 -5.22
CA LYS A 472 18.83 -34.47 -4.63
C LYS A 472 17.96 -33.21 -4.70
N GLU A 473 16.70 -33.35 -5.08
CA GLU A 473 15.68 -32.32 -4.98
C GLU A 473 14.86 -32.49 -3.71
N GLU A 474 14.61 -31.38 -3.02
CA GLU A 474 13.71 -31.32 -1.87
C GLU A 474 12.36 -30.76 -2.30
N TYR A 475 11.29 -31.41 -1.86
CA TYR A 475 9.91 -30.98 -2.02
C TYR A 475 9.31 -30.79 -0.64
N GLU A 476 8.80 -29.59 -0.39
CA GLU A 476 8.09 -29.23 0.84
C GLU A 476 6.69 -28.77 0.46
N TYR A 477 5.68 -29.36 1.10
CA TYR A 477 4.27 -29.05 0.86
C TYR A 477 3.68 -28.48 2.15
N ASP A 478 3.29 -27.22 2.11
CA ASP A 478 2.77 -26.49 3.27
C ASP A 478 1.42 -27.05 3.72
N ALA A 479 0.45 -27.19 2.82
CA ALA A 479 -0.81 -27.84 3.11
C ALA A 479 -1.41 -28.51 1.86
N VAL A 480 -1.73 -29.80 1.98
CA VAL A 480 -2.35 -30.59 0.93
C VAL A 480 -3.60 -31.23 1.49
N PHE A 481 -4.75 -31.07 0.84
CA PHE A 481 -6.00 -31.66 1.33
C PHE A 481 -6.89 -32.22 0.21
N LEU A 482 -7.71 -33.20 0.59
CA LEU A 482 -8.69 -33.84 -0.28
C LEU A 482 -10.09 -33.30 -0.02
N LEU A 483 -10.82 -33.05 -1.10
CA LEU A 483 -12.27 -32.83 -1.08
C LEU A 483 -12.85 -33.33 -2.40
N ASP A 484 -13.88 -34.18 -2.32
CA ASP A 484 -14.45 -34.89 -3.46
C ASP A 484 -13.38 -35.64 -4.27
N ASP A 485 -13.33 -35.44 -5.59
CA ASP A 485 -12.33 -35.98 -6.52
C ASP A 485 -11.17 -35.00 -6.78
N LYS A 486 -10.93 -34.04 -5.86
CA LYS A 486 -9.91 -33.00 -6.01
C LYS A 486 -8.84 -33.07 -4.91
N LEU A 487 -7.58 -32.87 -5.33
CA LEU A 487 -6.42 -32.72 -4.45
C LEU A 487 -5.93 -31.28 -4.50
N PHE A 488 -6.14 -30.51 -3.43
CA PHE A 488 -5.67 -29.14 -3.35
C PHE A 488 -4.24 -29.10 -2.81
N VAL A 489 -3.33 -28.45 -3.55
CA VAL A 489 -1.94 -28.20 -3.14
C VAL A 489 -1.79 -26.72 -2.84
N LEU A 490 -1.76 -26.36 -1.55
CA LEU A 490 -1.64 -24.99 -1.08
C LEU A 490 -0.17 -24.66 -0.78
N GLU A 491 0.34 -23.63 -1.43
CA GLU A 491 1.58 -22.96 -1.04
C GLU A 491 1.24 -21.69 -0.26
N CYS A 492 1.62 -21.64 1.01
CA CYS A 492 1.26 -20.58 1.95
C CYS A 492 2.31 -19.46 1.92
N LYS A 493 1.91 -18.26 1.47
CA LYS A 493 2.79 -17.08 1.43
C LYS A 493 2.37 -16.02 2.43
N ASN A 494 3.19 -15.82 3.46
CA ASN A 494 3.08 -14.68 4.36
C ASN A 494 3.85 -13.47 3.79
N THR A 495 3.15 -12.59 3.09
CA THR A 495 3.75 -11.39 2.47
C THR A 495 2.91 -10.15 2.74
N ASN A 496 3.59 -9.00 2.90
CA ASN A 496 2.89 -7.72 3.01
C ASN A 496 2.29 -7.32 1.65
N LEU A 497 1.25 -6.48 1.67
CA LEU A 497 0.74 -5.81 0.47
C LEU A 497 1.61 -4.61 0.07
N SER A 498 1.38 -4.05 -1.12
CA SER A 498 2.19 -2.95 -1.66
C SER A 498 2.05 -1.64 -0.88
N SER A 499 0.96 -1.46 -0.13
CA SER A 499 0.58 -0.20 0.53
C SER A 499 0.53 0.98 -0.46
N GLY A 500 0.01 0.75 -1.67
CA GLY A 500 -0.14 1.76 -2.73
C GLY A 500 1.15 2.05 -3.52
N SER A 501 2.28 1.40 -3.20
CA SER A 501 3.53 1.61 -3.93
C SER A 501 3.58 0.79 -5.22
N VAL A 502 3.64 1.47 -6.37
CA VAL A 502 3.79 0.84 -7.69
C VAL A 502 5.03 -0.09 -7.76
N THR A 503 6.14 0.30 -7.14
CA THR A 503 7.35 -0.54 -7.11
C THR A 503 7.13 -1.82 -6.30
N ARG A 504 6.48 -1.74 -5.14
CA ARG A 504 6.18 -2.93 -4.32
C ARG A 504 5.12 -3.81 -4.99
N ALA A 505 4.13 -3.21 -5.64
CA ALA A 505 3.14 -3.93 -6.44
C ALA A 505 3.82 -4.75 -7.56
N TYR A 506 4.82 -4.16 -8.23
CA TYR A 506 5.60 -4.87 -9.25
C TYR A 506 6.49 -5.98 -8.67
N GLN A 507 7.14 -5.75 -7.52
CA GLN A 507 7.88 -6.79 -6.81
C GLN A 507 6.97 -7.97 -6.43
N ARG A 508 5.75 -7.66 -6.00
CA ARG A 508 4.73 -8.65 -5.69
C ARG A 508 4.24 -9.41 -6.93
N LYS A 509 4.06 -8.73 -8.07
CA LYS A 509 3.83 -9.37 -9.39
C LYS A 509 4.95 -10.38 -9.68
N LYS A 510 6.23 -10.01 -9.55
CA LYS A 510 7.36 -10.94 -9.74
C LYS A 510 7.32 -12.13 -8.79
N PHE A 511 7.18 -11.86 -7.50
CA PHE A 511 7.10 -12.89 -6.47
C PHE A 511 5.96 -13.88 -6.75
N LEU A 512 4.81 -13.39 -7.21
CA LEU A 512 3.69 -14.24 -7.57
C LEU A 512 4.05 -15.17 -8.73
N PHE A 513 4.65 -14.64 -9.80
CA PHE A 513 5.07 -15.44 -10.96
C PHE A 513 6.11 -16.49 -10.56
N GLU A 514 7.13 -16.12 -9.78
CA GLU A 514 8.11 -17.05 -9.20
C GLU A 514 7.41 -18.15 -8.38
N THR A 515 6.44 -17.77 -7.55
CA THR A 515 5.67 -18.73 -6.76
C THR A 515 4.83 -19.66 -7.65
N THR A 516 4.28 -19.19 -8.77
CA THR A 516 3.56 -20.09 -9.70
C THR A 516 4.46 -21.20 -10.25
N TYR A 517 5.75 -20.91 -10.50
CA TYR A 517 6.72 -21.93 -10.88
C TYR A 517 7.01 -22.91 -9.74
N GLN A 518 7.12 -22.41 -8.50
CA GLN A 518 7.30 -23.25 -7.32
C GLN A 518 6.12 -24.23 -7.14
N VAL A 519 4.87 -23.74 -7.16
CA VAL A 519 3.69 -24.60 -6.98
C VAL A 519 3.58 -25.64 -8.09
N LYS A 520 3.86 -25.25 -9.34
CA LYS A 520 3.93 -26.19 -10.46
C LYS A 520 4.98 -27.27 -10.28
N ARG A 521 6.15 -26.92 -9.73
CA ARG A 521 7.20 -27.88 -9.40
C ARG A 521 6.71 -28.87 -8.33
N LEU A 522 5.96 -28.42 -7.33
CA LEU A 522 5.35 -29.30 -6.32
C LEU A 522 4.31 -30.23 -6.95
N VAL A 523 3.37 -29.71 -7.75
CA VAL A 523 2.42 -30.56 -8.48
C VAL A 523 3.15 -31.61 -9.33
N LYS A 524 4.19 -31.19 -10.05
CA LYS A 524 4.98 -32.12 -10.86
C LYS A 524 5.72 -33.16 -10.02
N GLY A 525 6.16 -32.79 -8.82
CA GLY A 525 6.74 -33.72 -7.85
C GLY A 525 5.79 -34.86 -7.48
N LEU A 526 4.52 -34.56 -7.19
CA LEU A 526 3.52 -35.60 -6.89
C LEU A 526 3.21 -36.48 -8.12
N GLU A 527 3.15 -35.89 -9.32
CA GLU A 527 2.94 -36.67 -10.55
C GLU A 527 4.10 -37.63 -10.85
N ILE A 528 5.35 -37.24 -10.53
CA ILE A 528 6.54 -38.08 -10.75
C ILE A 528 6.66 -39.16 -9.68
N TYR A 529 6.28 -38.84 -8.43
CA TYR A 529 6.40 -39.73 -7.27
C TYR A 529 5.02 -39.99 -6.63
N PRO A 530 4.07 -40.63 -7.35
CA PRO A 530 2.70 -40.83 -6.87
C PRO A 530 2.64 -41.73 -5.62
N GLU A 531 3.66 -42.54 -5.36
CA GLU A 531 3.76 -43.37 -4.16
C GLU A 531 3.81 -42.52 -2.87
N ILE A 532 4.30 -41.28 -2.96
CA ILE A 532 4.29 -40.35 -1.83
C ILE A 532 2.86 -39.98 -1.46
N PHE A 533 2.00 -39.72 -2.45
CA PHE A 533 0.60 -39.42 -2.19
C PHE A 533 -0.11 -40.63 -1.53
N GLU A 534 0.15 -41.83 -2.02
CA GLU A 534 -0.39 -43.07 -1.45
C GLU A 534 0.08 -43.28 0.02
N GLU A 535 1.35 -42.97 0.33
CA GLU A 535 1.88 -43.06 1.70
C GLU A 535 1.13 -42.14 2.69
N TYR A 536 0.85 -40.90 2.30
CA TYR A 536 0.24 -39.90 3.19
C TYR A 536 -1.29 -39.97 3.24
N PHE A 537 -1.94 -40.35 2.14
CA PHE A 537 -3.40 -40.32 2.03
C PHE A 537 -4.05 -41.70 1.91
N GLY A 538 -3.30 -42.74 1.54
CA GLY A 538 -3.83 -44.10 1.35
C GLY A 538 -4.70 -44.26 0.10
N PHE A 539 -4.58 -43.37 -0.89
CA PHE A 539 -5.34 -43.39 -2.14
C PHE A 539 -4.41 -43.31 -3.35
N ASP A 540 -4.91 -43.73 -4.52
CA ASP A 540 -4.23 -43.55 -5.80
C ASP A 540 -4.43 -42.11 -6.33
N LEU A 541 -3.32 -41.42 -6.60
CA LEU A 541 -3.29 -40.04 -7.10
C LEU A 541 -4.09 -39.87 -8.41
N HIS A 542 -4.13 -40.89 -9.27
CA HIS A 542 -4.78 -40.81 -10.58
C HIS A 542 -6.31 -40.64 -10.50
N ASN A 543 -6.91 -40.89 -9.34
CA ASN A 543 -8.33 -40.67 -9.09
C ASN A 543 -8.66 -39.20 -8.75
N TYR A 544 -7.64 -38.33 -8.65
CA TYR A 544 -7.81 -36.95 -8.21
C TYR A 544 -7.27 -35.95 -9.23
N GLU A 545 -8.03 -34.88 -9.47
CA GLU A 545 -7.50 -33.71 -10.19
C GLU A 545 -6.72 -32.83 -9.20
N ILE A 546 -5.45 -32.53 -9.52
CA ILE A 546 -4.60 -31.69 -8.68
C ILE A 546 -4.90 -30.21 -8.94
N ILE A 547 -5.28 -29.50 -7.89
CA ILE A 547 -5.64 -28.07 -7.90
C ILE A 547 -4.52 -27.26 -7.22
N PRO A 548 -3.62 -26.62 -7.98
CA PRO A 548 -2.56 -25.78 -7.42
C PRO A 548 -3.08 -24.42 -6.96
N VAL A 549 -2.72 -24.01 -5.74
CA VAL A 549 -3.19 -22.76 -5.14
C VAL A 549 -2.07 -22.05 -4.39
N ILE A 550 -1.96 -20.74 -4.59
CA ILE A 550 -1.18 -19.85 -3.74
C ILE A 550 -2.13 -19.23 -2.72
N MET A 551 -1.84 -19.45 -1.44
CA MET A 551 -2.62 -18.97 -0.30
C MET A 551 -1.91 -17.79 0.36
N ASN A 552 -2.43 -16.58 0.18
CA ASN A 552 -1.88 -15.37 0.80
C ASN A 552 -2.45 -15.15 2.21
N ASN A 553 -1.64 -14.66 3.16
CA ASN A 553 -2.13 -14.33 4.49
C ASN A 553 -2.95 -13.02 4.56
N LEU A 554 -2.61 -12.05 3.71
CA LEU A 554 -3.34 -10.79 3.58
C LEU A 554 -4.31 -10.83 2.38
N PRO A 555 -5.35 -9.96 2.35
CA PRO A 555 -6.44 -9.99 1.35
C PRO A 555 -6.00 -9.74 -0.10
N HIS A 556 -5.36 -10.72 -0.72
CA HIS A 556 -4.98 -10.70 -2.12
C HIS A 556 -5.41 -11.99 -2.83
N SER A 557 -6.42 -11.83 -3.68
CA SER A 557 -6.92 -12.87 -4.57
C SER A 557 -6.94 -12.33 -5.99
N ILE A 558 -6.75 -13.21 -6.96
CA ILE A 558 -6.87 -12.86 -8.37
C ILE A 558 -7.91 -13.80 -8.98
N PRO A 559 -8.98 -13.26 -9.61
CA PRO A 559 -9.98 -14.08 -10.28
C PRO A 559 -9.37 -15.02 -11.32
N GLY A 560 -9.63 -16.31 -11.17
CA GLY A 560 -9.14 -17.37 -12.07
C GLY A 560 -7.68 -17.75 -11.84
N LYS A 561 -7.02 -18.23 -12.90
CA LYS A 561 -5.67 -18.79 -12.84
C LYS A 561 -4.62 -17.82 -13.40
N ILE A 562 -3.50 -17.69 -12.70
CA ILE A 562 -2.28 -17.11 -13.24
C ILE A 562 -1.30 -18.22 -13.51
N ASN A 563 -0.85 -18.32 -14.76
CA ASN A 563 0.01 -19.41 -15.22
C ASN A 563 -0.53 -20.78 -14.79
N GLY A 564 -1.85 -21.01 -14.78
CA GLY A 564 -2.44 -22.30 -14.37
C GLY A 564 -2.52 -22.56 -12.85
N VAL A 565 -2.20 -21.58 -12.01
CA VAL A 565 -2.27 -21.67 -10.54
C VAL A 565 -3.30 -20.67 -10.01
N TYR A 566 -4.16 -21.09 -9.08
CA TYR A 566 -5.11 -20.19 -8.41
C TYR A 566 -4.41 -19.31 -7.39
N VAL A 567 -4.91 -18.09 -7.18
CA VAL A 567 -4.36 -17.15 -6.21
C VAL A 567 -5.48 -16.64 -5.33
N THR A 568 -5.44 -16.99 -4.06
CA THR A 568 -6.47 -16.60 -3.08
C THR A 568 -5.84 -16.10 -1.79
N ASP A 569 -6.69 -15.67 -0.86
CA ASP A 569 -6.29 -15.25 0.47
C ASP A 569 -7.02 -16.01 1.57
N SER A 570 -6.34 -16.11 2.71
CA SER A 570 -6.80 -16.86 3.87
C SER A 570 -8.11 -16.36 4.44
N SER A 571 -8.41 -15.06 4.30
CA SER A 571 -9.62 -14.47 4.88
C SER A 571 -10.86 -14.85 4.07
N SER A 572 -10.78 -14.80 2.75
CA SER A 572 -11.82 -15.29 1.85
C SER A 572 -11.98 -16.79 1.95
N PHE A 573 -10.87 -17.54 1.92
CA PHE A 573 -10.89 -18.99 1.99
C PHE A 573 -11.47 -19.48 3.33
N SER A 574 -10.97 -18.97 4.46
CA SER A 574 -11.48 -19.35 5.78
C SER A 574 -12.96 -19.01 5.94
N ARG A 575 -13.43 -17.90 5.38
CA ARG A 575 -14.86 -17.53 5.41
C ARG A 575 -15.72 -18.55 4.67
N LEU A 576 -15.27 -19.01 3.50
CA LEU A 576 -15.95 -20.03 2.71
C LEU A 576 -16.02 -21.36 3.46
N ILE A 577 -14.89 -21.81 4.02
CA ILE A 577 -14.83 -23.09 4.76
C ILE A 577 -15.74 -23.05 6.00
N LYS A 578 -15.76 -21.92 6.72
CA LYS A 578 -16.48 -21.78 8.00
C LYS A 578 -17.99 -21.62 7.87
N SER A 579 -18.50 -21.14 6.72
CA SER A 579 -19.91 -20.78 6.60
C SER A 579 -20.41 -20.81 5.17
N LYS A 580 -21.55 -21.48 4.97
CA LYS A 580 -22.36 -21.40 3.76
C LYS A 580 -22.76 -19.98 3.42
N TYR A 581 -23.03 -19.14 4.42
CA TYR A 581 -23.54 -17.79 4.22
C TYR A 581 -22.53 -16.70 4.59
N ILE A 582 -22.48 -15.65 3.77
CA ILE A 582 -21.94 -14.34 4.16
C ILE A 582 -23.09 -13.56 4.78
N ASN A 583 -22.92 -13.16 6.03
CA ASN A 583 -23.94 -12.44 6.79
C ASN A 583 -23.65 -10.94 6.84
N ALA A 584 -24.71 -10.14 6.84
CA ALA A 584 -24.66 -8.74 7.23
C ALA A 584 -25.02 -8.59 8.71
N THR A 585 -24.32 -7.69 9.39
CA THR A 585 -24.60 -7.29 10.77
C THR A 585 -24.61 -5.77 10.84
N MET A 586 -25.55 -5.22 11.61
CA MET A 586 -25.60 -3.79 11.88
C MET A 586 -25.02 -3.50 13.27
N ILE A 587 -24.27 -2.40 13.38
CA ILE A 587 -23.81 -1.87 14.65
C ILE A 587 -24.52 -0.55 14.90
N SER A 588 -25.18 -0.43 16.05
CA SER A 588 -25.84 0.79 16.49
C SER A 588 -25.24 1.28 17.79
N HIS A 589 -25.38 2.58 18.04
CA HIS A 589 -24.93 3.22 19.27
C HIS A 589 -26.08 4.07 19.84
N GLU A 590 -26.66 3.61 20.95
CA GLU A 590 -27.64 4.36 21.75
C GLU A 590 -26.96 4.86 23.04
N GLU A 591 -26.87 3.99 24.04
CA GLU A 591 -26.06 4.19 25.26
C GLU A 591 -24.69 3.50 25.16
N ARG A 592 -24.63 2.40 24.39
CA ARG A 592 -23.45 1.59 24.12
C ARG A 592 -23.51 1.03 22.71
N PHE A 593 -22.37 0.61 22.17
CA PHE A 593 -22.33 -0.10 20.89
C PHE A 593 -22.99 -1.49 21.01
N LYS A 594 -23.90 -1.82 20.09
CA LYS A 594 -24.59 -3.11 20.04
C LYS A 594 -24.58 -3.67 18.63
N MET A 595 -24.42 -4.98 18.51
CA MET A 595 -24.55 -5.72 17.24
C MET A 595 -25.98 -6.25 17.11
N SER A 596 -26.57 -6.10 15.92
CA SER A 596 -27.82 -6.76 15.56
C SER A 596 -27.62 -8.27 15.38
N GLU A 597 -28.72 -9.01 15.30
CA GLU A 597 -28.66 -10.37 14.76
C GLU A 597 -28.12 -10.36 13.32
N SER A 598 -27.26 -11.33 13.02
CA SER A 598 -26.64 -11.47 11.69
C SER A 598 -27.65 -12.07 10.71
N ARG A 599 -27.73 -11.52 9.49
CA ARG A 599 -28.64 -12.02 8.44
C ARG A 599 -27.88 -12.47 7.21
N ALA A 600 -28.24 -13.63 6.67
CA ALA A 600 -27.61 -14.19 5.46
C ALA A 600 -27.92 -13.35 4.22
N ILE A 601 -26.88 -12.97 3.48
CA ILE A 601 -26.98 -12.15 2.25
C ILE A 601 -26.53 -12.91 1.02
N ILE A 602 -25.42 -13.64 1.14
CA ILE A 602 -24.85 -14.37 0.01
C ILE A 602 -24.72 -15.83 0.41
N ASN A 603 -25.26 -16.73 -0.41
CA ASN A 603 -25.01 -18.16 -0.30
C ASN A 603 -23.75 -18.51 -1.12
N GLN A 604 -22.75 -19.07 -0.46
CA GLN A 604 -21.47 -19.45 -1.06
C GLN A 604 -21.41 -20.92 -1.47
N TRP A 605 -22.28 -21.78 -0.92
CA TRP A 605 -22.32 -23.20 -1.24
C TRP A 605 -23.55 -23.53 -2.06
N GLU A 606 -23.37 -24.34 -3.09
CA GLU A 606 -24.49 -24.81 -3.92
C GLU A 606 -25.34 -25.84 -3.17
N GLY A 607 -24.69 -26.72 -2.39
CA GLY A 607 -25.34 -27.74 -1.56
C GLY A 607 -25.49 -27.35 -0.09
N GLU A 608 -25.87 -28.32 0.75
CA GLU A 608 -25.90 -28.17 2.21
C GLU A 608 -24.52 -28.33 2.88
N VAL A 609 -23.60 -28.95 2.17
CA VAL A 609 -22.21 -29.14 2.58
C VAL A 609 -21.29 -28.50 1.55
N LEU A 610 -20.11 -28.07 2.00
CA LEU A 610 -19.06 -27.55 1.14
C LEU A 610 -18.60 -28.64 0.15
N SER A 611 -18.54 -28.29 -1.14
CA SER A 611 -17.95 -29.11 -2.20
C SER A 611 -16.64 -28.52 -2.74
N ALA A 612 -15.84 -29.33 -3.42
CA ALA A 612 -14.65 -28.86 -4.10
C ALA A 612 -14.95 -27.82 -5.18
N MET A 613 -16.12 -27.92 -5.82
CA MET A 613 -16.57 -26.93 -6.81
C MET A 613 -16.96 -25.59 -6.19
N ASP A 614 -17.43 -25.55 -4.95
CA ASP A 614 -17.63 -24.30 -4.22
C ASP A 614 -16.30 -23.57 -3.99
N ILE A 615 -15.26 -24.31 -3.62
CA ILE A 615 -13.90 -23.78 -3.47
C ILE A 615 -13.38 -23.25 -4.81
N ILE A 616 -13.44 -24.05 -5.88
CA ILE A 616 -12.96 -23.65 -7.21
C ILE A 616 -13.74 -22.42 -7.72
N ARG A 617 -15.07 -22.39 -7.57
CA ARG A 617 -15.89 -21.21 -7.92
C ARG A 617 -15.47 -19.98 -7.14
N SER A 618 -15.11 -20.11 -5.86
CA SER A 618 -14.59 -18.98 -5.08
C SER A 618 -13.23 -18.46 -5.57
N PHE A 619 -12.43 -19.29 -6.24
CA PHE A 619 -11.15 -18.88 -6.84
C PHE A 619 -11.34 -18.26 -8.23
N GLU A 620 -12.27 -18.79 -9.03
CA GLU A 620 -12.64 -18.21 -10.33
C GLU A 620 -13.35 -16.86 -10.15
N GLU A 621 -14.26 -16.78 -9.19
CA GLU A 621 -15.13 -15.64 -8.94
C GLU A 621 -15.14 -15.21 -7.46
N PRO A 622 -13.99 -14.72 -6.94
CA PRO A 622 -13.91 -14.30 -5.55
C PRO A 622 -14.85 -13.13 -5.27
N ILE A 623 -15.90 -13.40 -4.49
CA ILE A 623 -16.99 -12.45 -4.17
C ILE A 623 -16.42 -11.09 -3.71
N GLN A 624 -15.39 -11.11 -2.84
CA GLN A 624 -14.82 -9.90 -2.26
C GLN A 624 -13.99 -9.07 -3.24
N VAL A 625 -13.57 -9.63 -4.39
CA VAL A 625 -12.89 -8.89 -5.47
C VAL A 625 -13.93 -8.47 -6.52
N ASN A 626 -14.88 -9.35 -6.82
CA ASN A 626 -15.94 -9.08 -7.81
C ASN A 626 -16.83 -7.90 -7.40
N ASP A 627 -17.06 -7.70 -6.09
CA ASP A 627 -17.72 -6.51 -5.56
C ASP A 627 -17.02 -5.22 -6.01
N PHE A 628 -15.69 -5.15 -5.95
CA PHE A 628 -14.93 -3.99 -6.44
C PHE A 628 -14.98 -3.87 -7.96
N LYS A 629 -14.86 -4.98 -8.69
CA LYS A 629 -14.91 -5.00 -10.16
C LYS A 629 -16.26 -4.49 -10.69
N LYS A 630 -17.36 -4.85 -10.03
CA LYS A 630 -18.70 -4.41 -10.39
C LYS A 630 -18.85 -2.88 -10.35
N HIS A 631 -18.12 -2.24 -9.45
CA HIS A 631 -18.14 -0.79 -9.26
C HIS A 631 -16.88 -0.11 -9.83
N GLU A 632 -16.24 -0.64 -10.87
CA GLU A 632 -15.11 0.03 -11.50
C GLU A 632 -15.54 1.22 -12.37
N LYS A 633 -14.79 2.31 -12.29
CA LYS A 633 -14.90 3.45 -13.20
C LYS A 633 -13.52 3.87 -13.70
N VAL A 634 -13.48 4.31 -14.96
CA VAL A 634 -12.28 4.94 -15.54
C VAL A 634 -12.31 6.41 -15.17
N ASN A 635 -11.29 6.87 -14.45
CA ASN A 635 -11.06 8.28 -14.18
C ASN A 635 -9.93 8.82 -15.05
N VAL A 636 -10.05 10.10 -15.41
CA VAL A 636 -9.09 10.84 -16.24
C VAL A 636 -8.71 12.09 -15.48
N TYR A 637 -7.43 12.19 -15.10
CA TYR A 637 -6.89 13.32 -14.35
C TYR A 637 -5.93 14.12 -15.23
N PRO A 638 -6.39 15.22 -15.86
CA PRO A 638 -5.50 16.14 -16.54
C PRO A 638 -4.71 16.95 -15.52
N LEU A 639 -3.38 16.98 -15.70
CA LEU A 639 -2.41 17.63 -14.83
C LEU A 639 -1.54 18.54 -15.69
N GLN A 640 -1.80 19.84 -15.59
CA GLN A 640 -1.08 20.87 -16.32
C GLN A 640 0.32 21.07 -15.73
N VAL A 641 1.35 20.95 -16.55
CA VAL A 641 2.75 21.17 -16.17
C VAL A 641 3.10 22.65 -16.26
N ASP A 642 2.73 23.27 -17.38
CA ASP A 642 2.93 24.68 -17.67
C ASP A 642 1.93 25.17 -18.73
N ARG A 643 2.21 26.31 -19.36
CA ARG A 643 1.34 26.93 -20.37
C ARG A 643 1.22 26.13 -21.67
N GLU A 644 2.12 25.20 -21.94
CA GLU A 644 2.20 24.49 -23.22
C GLU A 644 1.97 22.97 -23.05
N ARG A 645 2.13 22.44 -21.82
CA ARG A 645 2.18 21.00 -21.57
C ARG A 645 1.19 20.54 -20.52
N VAL A 646 0.47 19.46 -20.86
CA VAL A 646 -0.42 18.71 -19.95
C VAL A 646 -0.05 17.23 -20.03
N PHE A 647 -0.07 16.53 -18.89
CA PHE A 647 -0.15 15.07 -18.90
C PHE A 647 -1.43 14.58 -18.23
N ILE A 648 -1.91 13.44 -18.68
CA ILE A 648 -3.16 12.83 -18.24
C ILE A 648 -2.84 11.50 -17.57
N ASN A 649 -3.26 11.33 -16.31
CA ASN A 649 -3.29 10.03 -15.65
C ASN A 649 -4.68 9.40 -15.87
N LYS A 650 -4.73 8.32 -16.64
CA LYS A 650 -5.96 7.54 -16.89
C LYS A 650 -5.88 6.23 -16.12
N ILE A 651 -6.80 6.00 -15.19
CA ILE A 651 -6.74 4.90 -14.22
C ILE A 651 -8.14 4.32 -13.95
N ILE A 652 -8.19 3.04 -13.58
CA ILE A 652 -9.39 2.37 -13.06
C ILE A 652 -9.43 2.52 -11.54
N GLU A 653 -10.54 3.04 -11.01
CA GLU A 653 -10.78 3.17 -9.57
C GLU A 653 -12.14 2.56 -9.18
N THR A 654 -12.31 2.33 -7.89
CA THR A 654 -13.60 1.90 -7.32
C THR A 654 -14.54 3.10 -7.19
N ASP A 655 -15.74 2.99 -7.73
CA ASP A 655 -16.83 3.93 -7.52
C ASP A 655 -17.53 3.66 -6.19
N TYR A 656 -16.93 4.18 -5.13
CA TYR A 656 -17.42 4.01 -3.76
C TYR A 656 -18.86 4.49 -3.55
N ASP A 657 -19.33 5.50 -4.29
CA ASP A 657 -20.70 6.02 -4.17
C ASP A 657 -21.72 5.00 -4.70
N SER A 658 -21.43 4.41 -5.87
CA SER A 658 -22.21 3.33 -6.46
C SER A 658 -22.25 2.12 -5.53
N MET A 659 -21.10 1.75 -4.98
CA MET A 659 -20.95 0.62 -4.08
C MET A 659 -21.73 0.80 -2.75
N VAL A 660 -21.61 1.98 -2.13
CA VAL A 660 -22.34 2.31 -0.89
C VAL A 660 -23.86 2.35 -1.15
N THR A 661 -24.29 2.82 -2.32
CA THR A 661 -25.71 2.85 -2.70
C THR A 661 -26.29 1.45 -2.80
N GLU A 662 -25.59 0.51 -3.42
CA GLU A 662 -26.02 -0.89 -3.52
C GLU A 662 -26.08 -1.54 -2.13
N GLN A 663 -25.04 -1.38 -1.32
CA GLN A 663 -25.01 -1.95 0.04
C GLN A 663 -26.12 -1.38 0.92
N ASN A 664 -26.39 -0.07 0.86
CA ASN A 664 -27.51 0.54 1.58
C ASN A 664 -28.86 -0.01 1.12
N THR A 665 -29.01 -0.33 -0.16
CA THR A 665 -30.23 -0.96 -0.69
C THR A 665 -30.42 -2.36 -0.11
N ILE A 666 -29.35 -3.16 -0.07
CA ILE A 666 -29.36 -4.48 0.58
C ILE A 666 -29.69 -4.35 2.06
N LEU A 667 -29.05 -3.43 2.80
CA LEU A 667 -29.30 -3.28 4.23
C LEU A 667 -30.70 -2.74 4.54
N LYS A 668 -31.28 -1.90 3.68
CA LYS A 668 -32.66 -1.42 3.83
C LYS A 668 -33.69 -2.53 3.62
N SER A 669 -33.46 -3.48 2.71
CA SER A 669 -34.36 -4.63 2.54
C SER A 669 -34.32 -5.61 3.72
N LEU A 670 -33.32 -5.46 4.60
CA LEU A 670 -33.22 -6.18 5.87
C LEU A 670 -33.90 -5.44 7.05
N ARG A 671 -34.45 -4.24 6.87
CA ARG A 671 -35.34 -3.65 7.89
C ARG A 671 -36.75 -4.19 7.69
#